data_AF-A0A8E2JPL9-F1
#
_entry.id   AF-A0A8E2JPL9-F1
#
_cell.length_a   1.000
_cell.length_b   1.000
_cell.length_c   1.000
_cell.angle_alpha   90.00
_cell.angle_beta   90.00
_cell.angle_gamma   90.00
#
_symmetry.space_group_name_H-M   'P 1'
#
loop_
_entity.id
_entity.type
_entity.pdbx_description
1 polymer ?
#
loop_
_entity_poly.entity_id
_entity_poly.type
_entity_poly.pdbx_seq_one_letter_code
_entity_poly.pdbx_strand_id
1 'polypeptide(L)'
;MSLDRLCDDLIRGIEACIALKHEPTKRFAPYGAVNSLFCDRQNELRELLRHLFDLHSIISFRLDRYVDRTLGVDNQRSGLCNILATLLYMRGGESILRQFDTFLRSNDSNPSCTDDDLPFDLETCHRLFPAGGRGGDFFTLQFQFCPVVLNKHQDVICKDHKVSCPLPFIQEEYINSGAFGTVYKVLIEKGHFRHGAAGYDSRVPYARKEFELDLRRGEKAFREEMETIQEILQQSKSHKNIMVTQCSLQYGNRFSLFFELAKCNLWEYLSDVRAAAPSTLDQKYAIFHRGVELAGALAFLHEELTWKSTIRLSCYHLDLKPHNVLVVNCRDGVERWKITDFGMSRVKPVGKAEVPPPGLSRTSTFGDIDLGRHFRRKTPPINSTTALASTENRRGEGTYLAPETVIGDGRVSAESDIWSFGCVFSLVITFIGSGPSGVLHFDDFRRHPGGNHFFELNQELDQAKINPRVLEWFTKLCSGASQLNYFECQFIPLSSSSSSDISPSIDTPPIRQHAVAPLQHLAISPDSALVACAVKAKNPQNLNGSEASSTEVYLFRMQDVLSSAGELSLSPVPTLDPPNSPQRSSSSMSHFSAFSPPPWKNIIREGNIGPIAGVRGMKFSKDGSFLALATEPSPSVDSEGNPVLKVTVTLWSTQDGRLLTSFDINNPGRQDLTSSFLTTYSLFNTHPEFLVISQRNSIYHRSQTQKVSGRMNLRLYDALLTEDDEGVILLGDNGTQKILNIYTLPTANIERSEDASRYRKIDLTSYEPTTDSMCLSTHQGRKEILVATRKKTLIAIPAP
;
A
#
# COMPACT_ATOMS: atom_id res chain seq x y z
N MET A 1 -36.36 -54.82 -14.31
CA MET A 1 -36.53 -54.30 -12.93
C MET A 1 -37.99 -53.91 -12.77
N SER A 2 -38.63 -54.11 -11.61
CA SER A 2 -40.01 -53.62 -11.44
C SER A 2 -40.03 -52.09 -11.41
N LEU A 3 -41.10 -51.47 -11.91
CA LEU A 3 -41.26 -50.02 -11.97
C LEU A 3 -41.05 -49.37 -10.60
N ASP A 4 -41.62 -49.96 -9.53
CA ASP A 4 -41.47 -49.44 -8.16
C ASP A 4 -40.01 -49.40 -7.70
N ARG A 5 -39.24 -50.46 -7.99
CA ARG A 5 -37.81 -50.50 -7.61
C ARG A 5 -37.00 -49.43 -8.35
N LEU A 6 -37.31 -49.22 -9.64
CA LEU A 6 -36.67 -48.19 -10.45
C LEU A 6 -36.97 -46.78 -9.93
N CYS A 7 -38.24 -46.50 -9.60
CA CYS A 7 -38.64 -45.24 -8.99
C CYS A 7 -37.94 -45.03 -7.64
N ASP A 8 -37.89 -46.04 -6.79
CA ASP A 8 -37.20 -45.97 -5.50
C ASP A 8 -35.69 -45.69 -5.65
N ASP A 9 -35.02 -46.30 -6.64
CA ASP A 9 -33.61 -46.07 -6.92
C ASP A 9 -33.34 -44.64 -7.40
N LEU A 10 -34.17 -44.13 -8.31
CA LEU A 10 -34.07 -42.74 -8.78
C LEU A 10 -34.39 -41.74 -7.67
N ILE A 11 -35.41 -41.99 -6.85
CA ILE A 11 -35.74 -41.15 -5.68
C ILE A 11 -34.58 -41.16 -4.68
N ARG A 12 -33.95 -42.31 -4.40
CA ARG A 12 -32.74 -42.39 -3.57
C ARG A 12 -31.60 -41.56 -4.16
N GLY A 13 -31.43 -41.59 -5.48
CA GLY A 13 -30.47 -40.73 -6.19
C GLY A 13 -30.77 -39.24 -6.00
N ILE A 14 -32.03 -38.83 -6.14
CA ILE A 14 -32.45 -37.44 -5.95
C ILE A 14 -32.24 -37.02 -4.48
N GLU A 15 -32.65 -37.85 -3.51
CA GLU A 15 -32.39 -37.64 -2.08
C GLU A 15 -30.89 -37.49 -1.79
N ALA A 16 -30.02 -38.21 -2.52
CA ALA A 16 -28.58 -38.10 -2.38
C ALA A 16 -28.06 -36.70 -2.77
N CYS A 17 -28.69 -36.06 -3.75
CA CYS A 17 -28.29 -34.75 -4.30
C CYS A 17 -28.87 -33.54 -3.55
N ILE A 18 -29.86 -33.70 -2.67
CA ILE A 18 -30.48 -32.58 -1.94
C ILE A 18 -29.48 -31.90 -0.98
N ALA A 19 -29.44 -30.57 -1.03
CA ALA A 19 -28.73 -29.74 -0.06
C ALA A 19 -29.58 -29.50 1.20
N LEU A 20 -28.91 -29.24 2.34
CA LEU A 20 -29.56 -28.94 3.62
C LEU A 20 -30.57 -30.01 4.09
N LYS A 21 -30.25 -31.30 3.89
CA LYS A 21 -31.14 -32.44 4.22
C LYS A 21 -31.66 -32.46 5.65
N HIS A 22 -30.89 -31.88 6.58
CA HIS A 22 -31.22 -31.82 8.00
C HIS A 22 -32.13 -30.63 8.38
N GLU A 23 -32.42 -29.73 7.44
CA GLU A 23 -33.31 -28.57 7.63
C GLU A 23 -34.54 -28.71 6.71
N PRO A 24 -35.63 -29.36 7.17
CA PRO A 24 -36.78 -29.73 6.33
C PRO A 24 -37.41 -28.56 5.56
N THR A 25 -37.34 -27.35 6.12
CA THR A 25 -37.93 -26.13 5.55
C THR A 25 -37.01 -25.41 4.56
N LYS A 26 -35.75 -25.82 4.44
CA LYS A 26 -34.74 -25.18 3.59
C LYS A 26 -34.07 -26.15 2.62
N ARG A 27 -34.44 -27.43 2.64
CA ARG A 27 -33.89 -28.43 1.72
C ARG A 27 -34.25 -28.08 0.27
N PHE A 28 -33.31 -28.25 -0.66
CA PHE A 28 -33.54 -28.05 -2.08
C PHE A 28 -32.60 -28.92 -2.93
N ALA A 29 -32.99 -29.20 -4.17
CA ALA A 29 -32.12 -29.82 -5.16
C ALA A 29 -31.29 -28.72 -5.85
N PRO A 30 -29.95 -28.72 -5.75
CA PRO A 30 -29.12 -27.70 -6.38
C PRO A 30 -29.32 -27.64 -7.90
N TYR A 31 -29.11 -26.47 -8.49
CA TYR A 31 -29.29 -26.25 -9.92
C TYR A 31 -28.40 -27.20 -10.73
N GLY A 32 -29.00 -27.91 -11.68
CA GLY A 32 -28.31 -28.89 -12.52
C GLY A 32 -28.02 -30.24 -11.85
N ALA A 33 -28.28 -30.42 -10.54
CA ALA A 33 -27.99 -31.66 -9.83
C ALA A 33 -28.86 -32.83 -10.32
N VAL A 34 -30.17 -32.59 -10.51
CA VAL A 34 -31.10 -33.60 -11.02
C VAL A 34 -30.77 -33.97 -12.47
N ASN A 35 -30.44 -32.98 -13.30
CA ASN A 35 -30.02 -33.23 -14.68
C ASN A 35 -28.75 -34.09 -14.73
N SER A 36 -27.73 -33.75 -13.93
CA SER A 36 -26.49 -34.53 -13.83
C SER A 36 -26.77 -35.96 -13.39
N LEU A 37 -27.61 -36.15 -12.36
CA LEU A 37 -28.03 -37.48 -11.89
C LEU A 37 -28.69 -38.29 -13.00
N PHE A 38 -29.61 -37.71 -13.76
CA PHE A 38 -30.31 -38.40 -14.84
C PHE A 38 -29.41 -38.65 -16.06
N CYS A 39 -28.44 -37.78 -16.34
CA CYS A 39 -27.39 -38.03 -17.33
C CYS A 39 -26.51 -39.22 -16.90
N ASP A 40 -26.06 -39.27 -15.65
CA ASP A 40 -25.25 -40.38 -15.11
C ASP A 40 -26.04 -41.70 -15.09
N ARG A 41 -27.35 -41.61 -14.85
CA ARG A 41 -28.30 -42.73 -14.78
C ARG A 41 -29.19 -42.83 -16.01
N GLN A 42 -28.68 -42.48 -17.19
CA GLN A 42 -29.47 -42.44 -18.43
C GLN A 42 -30.15 -43.78 -18.76
N ASN A 43 -29.53 -44.91 -18.42
CA ASN A 43 -30.12 -46.25 -18.60
C ASN A 43 -31.35 -46.46 -17.71
N GLU A 44 -31.30 -46.01 -16.45
CA GLU A 44 -32.43 -46.07 -15.52
C GLU A 44 -33.57 -45.15 -16.00
N LEU A 45 -33.23 -43.93 -16.44
CA LEU A 45 -34.20 -43.01 -17.04
C LEU A 45 -34.85 -43.62 -18.30
N ARG A 46 -34.06 -44.21 -19.19
CA ARG A 46 -34.54 -44.88 -20.40
C ARG A 46 -35.52 -45.99 -20.06
N GLU A 47 -35.18 -46.86 -19.12
CA GLU A 47 -36.07 -47.94 -18.67
C GLU A 47 -37.35 -47.38 -18.03
N LEU A 48 -37.27 -46.29 -17.27
CA LEU A 48 -38.44 -45.65 -16.66
C LEU A 48 -39.42 -45.18 -17.75
N LEU A 49 -38.92 -44.42 -18.72
CA LEU A 49 -39.73 -43.92 -19.85
C LEU A 49 -40.28 -45.07 -20.70
N ARG A 50 -39.52 -46.16 -20.87
CA ARG A 50 -39.98 -47.36 -21.59
C ARG A 50 -41.21 -47.99 -20.92
N HIS A 51 -41.22 -48.08 -19.58
CA HIS A 51 -42.36 -48.61 -18.83
C HIS A 51 -43.55 -47.65 -18.85
N LEU A 52 -43.34 -46.34 -18.68
CA LEU A 52 -44.41 -45.35 -18.59
C LEU A 52 -45.21 -45.20 -19.89
N PHE A 53 -44.57 -45.41 -21.04
CA PHE A 53 -45.17 -45.20 -22.35
C PHE A 53 -45.75 -46.47 -22.98
N ASP A 54 -45.74 -47.61 -22.26
CA ASP A 54 -46.11 -48.94 -22.78
C ASP A 54 -45.51 -49.23 -24.17
N LEU A 55 -44.27 -48.79 -24.41
CA LEU A 55 -43.60 -48.86 -25.72
C LEU A 55 -43.07 -50.26 -26.03
N HIS A 56 -43.78 -51.31 -25.64
CA HIS A 56 -43.41 -52.69 -25.92
C HIS A 56 -43.38 -53.01 -27.43
N SER A 57 -43.92 -52.14 -28.29
CA SER A 57 -44.14 -52.41 -29.72
C SER A 57 -43.68 -51.28 -30.69
N ILE A 58 -42.89 -50.28 -30.28
CA ILE A 58 -42.46 -49.16 -31.15
C ILE A 58 -40.92 -48.95 -31.13
N ILE A 59 -40.39 -48.55 -32.29
CA ILE A 59 -38.99 -48.33 -32.71
C ILE A 59 -38.15 -47.51 -31.69
N SER A 60 -36.96 -48.03 -31.31
CA SER A 60 -35.96 -47.43 -30.39
C SER A 60 -35.81 -45.91 -30.52
N PHE A 61 -35.80 -45.41 -31.77
CA PHE A 61 -35.62 -44.00 -32.12
C PHE A 61 -36.60 -43.03 -31.41
N ARG A 62 -37.84 -43.43 -31.13
CA ARG A 62 -38.77 -42.55 -30.40
C ARG A 62 -38.44 -42.45 -28.91
N LEU A 63 -37.97 -43.54 -28.30
CA LEU A 63 -37.57 -43.56 -26.90
C LEU A 63 -36.31 -42.70 -26.70
N ASP A 64 -35.34 -42.81 -27.61
CA ASP A 64 -34.13 -41.95 -27.64
C ASP A 64 -34.52 -40.47 -27.63
N ARG A 65 -35.45 -40.07 -28.52
CA ARG A 65 -35.96 -38.70 -28.57
C ARG A 65 -36.58 -38.21 -27.24
N TYR A 66 -37.34 -39.06 -26.54
CA TYR A 66 -37.93 -38.66 -25.24
C TYR A 66 -36.90 -38.56 -24.12
N VAL A 67 -35.87 -39.42 -24.13
CA VAL A 67 -34.72 -39.32 -23.21
C VAL A 67 -33.97 -38.02 -23.48
N ASP A 68 -33.58 -37.76 -24.73
CA ASP A 68 -32.82 -36.56 -25.12
C ASP A 68 -33.58 -35.28 -24.79
N ARG A 69 -34.90 -35.29 -24.99
CA ARG A 69 -35.79 -34.19 -24.62
C ARG A 69 -35.90 -33.99 -23.11
N THR A 70 -35.95 -35.08 -22.33
CA THR A 70 -35.99 -34.99 -20.86
C THR A 70 -34.67 -34.41 -20.34
N LEU A 71 -33.54 -34.82 -20.92
CA LEU A 71 -32.20 -34.36 -20.55
C LEU A 71 -31.84 -32.98 -21.11
N GLY A 72 -32.54 -32.50 -22.15
CA GLY A 72 -32.27 -31.22 -22.80
C GLY A 72 -31.09 -31.25 -23.78
N VAL A 73 -30.81 -32.40 -24.42
CA VAL A 73 -29.65 -32.60 -25.32
C VAL A 73 -29.84 -31.92 -26.68
N ASP A 74 -31.06 -31.54 -27.06
CA ASP A 74 -31.42 -30.94 -28.36
C ASP A 74 -30.93 -29.47 -28.58
N ASN A 75 -29.94 -29.00 -27.82
CA ASN A 75 -29.16 -27.75 -28.03
C ASN A 75 -29.93 -26.42 -28.11
N GLN A 76 -31.25 -26.36 -27.84
CA GLN A 76 -32.01 -25.10 -27.92
C GLN A 76 -32.86 -24.74 -26.70
N ARG A 77 -33.09 -25.64 -25.72
CA ARG A 77 -33.90 -25.37 -24.52
C ARG A 77 -33.45 -26.21 -23.31
N SER A 78 -33.81 -25.74 -22.12
CA SER A 78 -33.67 -26.48 -20.86
C SER A 78 -34.52 -27.77 -20.86
N GLY A 79 -34.05 -28.78 -20.13
CA GLY A 79 -34.67 -30.10 -20.05
C GLY A 79 -35.97 -30.12 -19.24
N LEU A 80 -36.40 -31.34 -18.87
CA LEU A 80 -37.62 -31.62 -18.10
C LEU A 80 -37.32 -32.44 -16.84
N CYS A 81 -36.07 -32.41 -16.40
CA CYS A 81 -35.54 -33.20 -15.31
C CYS A 81 -36.18 -32.82 -13.97
N ASN A 82 -36.33 -31.52 -13.69
CA ASN A 82 -36.93 -31.06 -12.44
C ASN A 82 -38.44 -31.31 -12.40
N ILE A 83 -39.14 -31.18 -13.53
CA ILE A 83 -40.55 -31.57 -13.65
C ILE A 83 -40.71 -33.07 -13.35
N LEU A 84 -39.91 -33.94 -13.98
CA LEU A 84 -39.95 -35.38 -13.74
C LEU A 84 -39.60 -35.74 -12.29
N ALA A 85 -38.57 -35.11 -11.72
CA ALA A 85 -38.17 -35.33 -10.33
C ALA A 85 -39.28 -34.94 -9.34
N THR A 86 -40.00 -33.85 -9.61
CA THR A 86 -41.15 -33.44 -8.80
C THR A 86 -42.26 -34.50 -8.83
N LEU A 87 -42.57 -35.06 -10.01
CA LEU A 87 -43.56 -36.13 -10.16
C LEU A 87 -43.13 -37.44 -9.46
N LEU A 88 -41.84 -37.80 -9.55
CA LEU A 88 -41.28 -38.94 -8.81
C LEU A 88 -41.42 -38.74 -7.30
N TYR A 89 -41.21 -37.52 -6.80
CA TYR A 89 -41.30 -37.19 -5.38
C TYR A 89 -42.72 -37.20 -4.79
N MET A 90 -43.75 -37.07 -5.61
CA MET A 90 -45.15 -37.14 -5.17
C MET A 90 -45.55 -38.54 -4.66
N ARG A 91 -44.73 -39.59 -4.90
CA ARG A 91 -44.92 -40.97 -4.42
C ARG A 91 -46.33 -41.54 -4.64
N GLY A 92 -46.99 -41.21 -5.75
CA GLY A 92 -48.34 -41.71 -6.07
C GLY A 92 -48.40 -42.86 -7.07
N GLY A 93 -47.27 -43.54 -7.32
CA GLY A 93 -47.19 -44.69 -8.21
C GLY A 93 -47.33 -44.33 -9.69
N GLU A 94 -47.57 -45.35 -10.51
CA GLU A 94 -47.60 -45.27 -11.98
C GLU A 94 -48.61 -44.26 -12.54
N SER A 95 -49.76 -44.06 -11.87
CA SER A 95 -50.82 -43.15 -12.32
C SER A 95 -50.40 -41.68 -12.34
N ILE A 96 -49.51 -41.25 -11.44
CA ILE A 96 -48.94 -39.90 -11.44
C ILE A 96 -47.86 -39.79 -12.52
N LEU A 97 -46.99 -40.79 -12.63
CA LEU A 97 -45.89 -40.76 -13.58
C LEU A 97 -46.37 -40.80 -15.04
N ARG A 98 -47.52 -41.43 -15.32
CA ARG A 98 -48.17 -41.37 -16.64
C ARG A 98 -48.64 -39.96 -17.03
N GLN A 99 -48.77 -39.02 -16.08
CA GLN A 99 -49.03 -37.62 -16.42
C GLN A 99 -47.81 -36.98 -17.14
N PHE A 100 -46.60 -37.49 -16.90
CA PHE A 100 -45.41 -37.07 -17.64
C PHE A 100 -45.48 -37.46 -19.13
N ASP A 101 -46.07 -38.62 -19.45
CA ASP A 101 -46.34 -39.03 -20.84
C ASP A 101 -47.28 -38.04 -21.55
N THR A 102 -48.40 -37.73 -20.91
CA THR A 102 -49.36 -36.74 -21.40
C THR A 102 -48.69 -35.38 -21.60
N PHE A 103 -47.84 -34.94 -20.67
CA PHE A 103 -47.08 -33.69 -20.78
C PHE A 103 -46.08 -33.69 -21.95
N LEU A 104 -45.40 -34.82 -22.22
CA LEU A 104 -44.46 -34.95 -23.33
C LEU A 104 -45.17 -34.98 -24.69
N ARG A 105 -46.28 -35.74 -24.80
CA ARG A 105 -47.07 -35.93 -26.04
C ARG A 105 -47.88 -34.71 -26.44
N SER A 106 -48.49 -34.03 -25.46
CA SER A 106 -49.22 -32.76 -25.71
C SER A 106 -48.33 -31.67 -26.32
N ASN A 107 -47.02 -31.87 -26.26
CA ASN A 107 -45.99 -30.96 -26.70
C ASN A 107 -45.13 -31.51 -27.87
N ASP A 108 -45.58 -32.53 -28.61
CA ASP A 108 -44.77 -33.28 -29.60
C ASP A 108 -44.11 -32.44 -30.72
N SER A 109 -44.58 -31.21 -30.95
CA SER A 109 -44.03 -30.27 -31.95
C SER A 109 -43.10 -29.19 -31.35
N ASN A 110 -43.27 -28.82 -30.07
CA ASN A 110 -42.42 -27.92 -29.27
C ASN A 110 -42.96 -27.89 -27.81
N PRO A 111 -42.15 -28.03 -26.74
CA PRO A 111 -42.65 -27.87 -25.38
C PRO A 111 -43.19 -26.48 -25.11
N SER A 112 -44.42 -26.37 -24.62
CA SER A 112 -45.01 -25.11 -24.15
C SER A 112 -44.33 -24.59 -22.88
N CYS A 113 -43.78 -25.50 -22.07
CA CYS A 113 -43.08 -25.21 -20.82
C CYS A 113 -41.92 -26.21 -20.60
N THR A 114 -40.88 -25.76 -19.92
CA THR A 114 -39.64 -26.49 -19.60
C THR A 114 -39.23 -26.26 -18.14
N ASP A 115 -38.11 -26.84 -17.69
CA ASP A 115 -37.57 -26.58 -16.35
C ASP A 115 -37.25 -25.08 -16.12
N ASP A 116 -36.98 -24.29 -17.16
CA ASP A 116 -36.74 -22.84 -17.04
C ASP A 116 -38.00 -22.04 -16.70
N ASP A 117 -39.19 -22.61 -16.93
CA ASP A 117 -40.48 -21.97 -16.67
C ASP A 117 -40.98 -22.21 -15.23
N LEU A 118 -40.29 -23.05 -14.46
CA LEU A 118 -40.60 -23.29 -13.06
C LEU A 118 -40.21 -22.10 -12.16
N PRO A 119 -40.91 -21.87 -11.03
CA PRO A 119 -42.10 -22.58 -10.59
C PRO A 119 -43.38 -22.07 -11.27
N PHE A 120 -44.26 -23.01 -11.63
CA PHE A 120 -45.58 -22.72 -12.14
C PHE A 120 -46.51 -22.18 -11.04
N ASP A 121 -47.43 -21.30 -11.40
CA ASP A 121 -48.53 -20.92 -10.51
C ASP A 121 -49.51 -22.09 -10.30
N LEU A 122 -50.39 -21.96 -9.30
CA LEU A 122 -51.32 -23.01 -8.91
C LEU A 122 -52.31 -23.38 -10.03
N GLU A 123 -52.78 -22.39 -10.79
CA GLU A 123 -53.71 -22.60 -11.91
C GLU A 123 -53.05 -23.40 -13.04
N THR A 124 -51.81 -23.05 -13.38
CA THR A 124 -50.99 -23.75 -14.37
C THR A 124 -50.71 -25.18 -13.92
N CYS A 125 -50.42 -25.42 -12.64
CA CYS A 125 -50.25 -26.78 -12.11
C CYS A 125 -51.52 -27.62 -12.27
N HIS A 126 -52.70 -27.06 -11.96
CA HIS A 126 -53.97 -27.76 -12.16
C HIS A 126 -54.28 -28.05 -13.64
N ARG A 127 -53.89 -27.14 -14.55
CA ARG A 127 -54.05 -27.32 -16.00
C ARG A 127 -53.11 -28.39 -16.55
N LEU A 128 -51.85 -28.40 -16.13
CA LEU A 128 -50.82 -29.33 -16.63
C LEU A 128 -50.95 -30.72 -16.00
N PHE A 129 -51.38 -30.81 -14.74
CA PHE A 129 -51.49 -32.05 -13.97
C PHE A 129 -52.91 -32.23 -13.38
N PRO A 130 -53.94 -32.42 -14.24
CA PRO A 130 -55.34 -32.45 -13.80
C PRO A 130 -55.76 -33.76 -13.14
N ALA A 131 -55.06 -34.87 -13.41
CA ALA A 131 -55.51 -36.20 -12.98
C ALA A 131 -55.43 -36.35 -11.45
N GLY A 132 -56.59 -36.66 -10.84
CA GLY A 132 -56.71 -36.93 -9.40
C GLY A 132 -56.63 -35.71 -8.48
N GLY A 133 -56.73 -34.48 -9.01
CA GLY A 133 -56.69 -33.24 -8.20
C GLY A 133 -55.32 -32.88 -7.62
N ARG A 134 -54.26 -33.57 -8.05
CA ARG A 134 -52.91 -33.47 -7.46
C ARG A 134 -52.04 -32.33 -8.00
N GLY A 135 -52.60 -31.44 -8.84
CA GLY A 135 -51.91 -30.20 -9.23
C GLY A 135 -51.45 -29.36 -8.03
N GLY A 136 -52.17 -29.39 -6.91
CA GLY A 136 -51.76 -28.76 -5.65
C GLY A 136 -50.53 -29.42 -4.99
N ASP A 137 -50.41 -30.75 -5.09
CA ASP A 137 -49.25 -31.49 -4.58
C ASP A 137 -48.01 -31.14 -5.41
N PHE A 138 -48.13 -31.11 -6.74
CA PHE A 138 -47.06 -30.65 -7.63
C PHE A 138 -46.68 -29.21 -7.31
N PHE A 139 -47.67 -28.33 -7.16
CA PHE A 139 -47.45 -26.91 -6.85
C PHE A 139 -46.61 -26.72 -5.59
N THR A 140 -46.82 -27.55 -4.56
CA THR A 140 -46.10 -27.47 -3.29
C THR A 140 -44.70 -28.08 -3.40
N LEU A 141 -44.55 -29.21 -4.11
CA LEU A 141 -43.29 -29.94 -4.20
C LEU A 141 -42.28 -29.34 -5.19
N GLN A 142 -42.75 -28.68 -6.26
CA GLN A 142 -41.86 -28.09 -7.28
C GLN A 142 -40.85 -27.11 -6.68
N PHE A 143 -41.21 -26.37 -5.62
CA PHE A 143 -40.34 -25.35 -5.03
C PHE A 143 -39.01 -25.95 -4.54
N GLN A 144 -39.02 -27.18 -4.06
CA GLN A 144 -37.81 -27.90 -3.64
C GLN A 144 -36.83 -28.13 -4.81
N PHE A 145 -37.33 -28.19 -6.04
CA PHE A 145 -36.54 -28.37 -7.27
C PHE A 145 -36.29 -27.06 -8.01
N CYS A 146 -36.76 -25.93 -7.47
CA CYS A 146 -36.64 -24.61 -8.06
C CYS A 146 -36.01 -23.59 -7.09
N PRO A 147 -34.84 -23.90 -6.49
CA PRO A 147 -34.10 -22.90 -5.71
C PRO A 147 -33.71 -21.68 -6.55
N VAL A 148 -33.58 -20.53 -5.90
CA VAL A 148 -33.21 -19.27 -6.56
C VAL A 148 -31.81 -19.38 -7.19
N VAL A 149 -31.66 -18.88 -8.42
CA VAL A 149 -30.36 -18.75 -9.11
C VAL A 149 -30.05 -17.27 -9.27
N LEU A 150 -28.91 -16.84 -8.74
CA LEU A 150 -28.41 -15.47 -8.85
C LEU A 150 -27.58 -15.31 -10.12
N ASN A 151 -27.75 -14.19 -10.80
CA ASN A 151 -27.02 -13.87 -12.02
C ASN A 151 -26.15 -12.63 -11.78
N LYS A 152 -24.87 -12.73 -12.14
CA LYS A 152 -23.93 -11.61 -11.96
C LYS A 152 -24.41 -10.39 -12.76
N HIS A 153 -24.39 -9.23 -12.11
CA HIS A 153 -24.80 -7.93 -12.64
C HIS A 153 -26.24 -7.90 -13.16
N GLN A 154 -27.11 -8.72 -12.55
CA GLN A 154 -28.53 -8.74 -12.86
C GLN A 154 -29.36 -8.72 -11.58
N ASP A 155 -30.59 -8.24 -11.72
CA ASP A 155 -31.59 -8.22 -10.67
C ASP A 155 -32.45 -9.49 -10.74
N VAL A 156 -32.56 -10.20 -9.61
CA VAL A 156 -33.42 -11.38 -9.48
C VAL A 156 -34.64 -11.03 -8.64
N ILE A 157 -35.84 -11.25 -9.18
CA ILE A 157 -37.10 -10.88 -8.53
C ILE A 157 -37.92 -12.14 -8.24
N CYS A 158 -38.07 -12.43 -6.94
CA CYS A 158 -38.93 -13.48 -6.40
C CYS A 158 -40.13 -12.81 -5.72
N LYS A 159 -41.30 -12.87 -6.38
CA LYS A 159 -42.58 -12.34 -5.91
C LYS A 159 -43.67 -13.40 -5.99
N ASP A 160 -44.81 -13.12 -5.36
CA ASP A 160 -45.99 -13.97 -5.37
C ASP A 160 -45.63 -15.40 -4.96
N HIS A 161 -46.00 -16.44 -5.72
CA HIS A 161 -45.66 -17.82 -5.40
C HIS A 161 -44.16 -18.11 -5.44
N LYS A 162 -43.35 -17.32 -6.18
CA LYS A 162 -41.88 -17.51 -6.28
C LYS A 162 -41.14 -17.21 -4.97
N VAL A 163 -41.78 -16.57 -3.97
CA VAL A 163 -41.19 -16.42 -2.62
C VAL A 163 -41.17 -17.74 -1.84
N SER A 164 -41.72 -18.82 -2.40
CA SER A 164 -41.62 -20.17 -1.83
C SER A 164 -40.37 -20.92 -2.33
N CYS A 165 -39.69 -20.40 -3.36
CA CYS A 165 -38.42 -20.95 -3.85
C CYS A 165 -37.34 -20.82 -2.77
N PRO A 166 -36.67 -21.93 -2.37
CA PRO A 166 -35.61 -21.89 -1.39
C PRO A 166 -34.46 -20.97 -1.81
N LEU A 167 -33.93 -20.22 -0.84
CA LEU A 167 -32.70 -19.45 -1.02
C LEU A 167 -31.49 -20.40 -1.00
N PRO A 168 -30.52 -20.25 -1.91
CA PRO A 168 -29.42 -21.20 -2.09
C PRO A 168 -28.28 -21.00 -1.07
N PHE A 169 -28.59 -20.59 0.16
CA PHE A 169 -27.60 -20.26 1.19
C PHE A 169 -27.38 -21.48 2.09
N ILE A 170 -26.20 -22.10 1.98
CA ILE A 170 -25.83 -23.26 2.81
C ILE A 170 -25.24 -22.86 4.16
N GLN A 171 -24.78 -21.61 4.27
CA GLN A 171 -24.32 -21.00 5.51
C GLN A 171 -24.67 -19.51 5.48
N GLU A 172 -25.11 -18.98 6.61
CA GLU A 172 -25.40 -17.57 6.80
C GLU A 172 -24.91 -17.13 8.19
N GLU A 173 -24.08 -16.09 8.23
CA GLU A 173 -23.52 -15.53 9.46
C GLU A 173 -23.78 -14.03 9.48
N TYR A 174 -24.30 -13.51 10.58
CA TYR A 174 -24.43 -12.07 10.77
C TYR A 174 -23.04 -11.41 10.87
N ILE A 175 -22.80 -10.35 10.09
CA ILE A 175 -21.57 -9.54 10.19
C ILE A 175 -21.84 -8.28 11.00
N ASN A 176 -22.79 -7.45 10.55
CA ASN A 176 -23.06 -6.14 11.14
C ASN A 176 -24.45 -5.61 10.72
N SER A 177 -24.96 -4.60 11.40
CA SER A 177 -26.15 -3.84 11.01
C SER A 177 -25.84 -2.35 11.06
N GLY A 178 -26.05 -1.65 9.95
CA GLY A 178 -25.93 -0.20 9.85
C GLY A 178 -27.28 0.51 9.84
N ALA A 179 -27.24 1.83 9.66
CA ALA A 179 -28.45 2.67 9.53
C ALA A 179 -29.35 2.23 8.38
N PHE A 180 -28.76 1.67 7.32
CA PHE A 180 -29.43 1.40 6.04
C PHE A 180 -29.70 -0.09 5.78
N GLY A 181 -29.24 -1.02 6.61
CA GLY A 181 -29.43 -2.45 6.34
C GLY A 181 -28.62 -3.38 7.24
N THR A 182 -28.89 -4.68 7.12
CA THR A 182 -28.13 -5.74 7.80
C THR A 182 -27.18 -6.41 6.82
N VAL A 183 -25.94 -6.68 7.21
CA VAL A 183 -24.96 -7.38 6.38
C VAL A 183 -24.72 -8.77 6.93
N TYR A 184 -24.83 -9.78 6.07
CA TYR A 184 -24.55 -11.18 6.36
C TYR A 184 -23.42 -11.68 5.48
N LYS A 185 -22.61 -12.62 5.99
CA LYS A 185 -21.78 -13.50 5.19
C LYS A 185 -22.63 -14.68 4.75
N VAL A 186 -22.73 -14.91 3.46
CA VAL A 186 -23.48 -16.04 2.90
C VAL A 186 -22.58 -16.92 2.07
N LEU A 187 -22.68 -18.23 2.24
CA LEU A 187 -22.08 -19.21 1.35
C LEU A 187 -23.16 -19.74 0.42
N ILE A 188 -22.98 -19.53 -0.88
CA ILE A 188 -23.94 -19.90 -1.91
C ILE A 188 -23.60 -21.29 -2.44
N GLU A 189 -24.60 -22.15 -2.59
CA GLU A 189 -24.44 -23.49 -3.16
C GLU A 189 -23.95 -23.44 -4.62
N LYS A 190 -23.14 -24.43 -5.03
CA LYS A 190 -22.61 -24.53 -6.40
C LYS A 190 -23.76 -24.56 -7.40
N GLY A 191 -23.63 -23.81 -8.50
CA GLY A 191 -24.67 -23.72 -9.53
C GLY A 191 -25.69 -22.60 -9.32
N HIS A 192 -25.66 -21.90 -8.17
CA HIS A 192 -26.63 -20.84 -7.85
C HIS A 192 -26.11 -19.42 -8.04
N PHE A 193 -24.90 -19.25 -8.58
CA PHE A 193 -24.35 -17.95 -8.95
C PHE A 193 -23.72 -18.04 -10.35
N ARG A 194 -24.34 -17.39 -11.35
CA ARG A 194 -23.93 -17.46 -12.77
C ARG A 194 -23.05 -16.27 -13.17
N HIS A 195 -21.91 -16.53 -13.80
CA HIS A 195 -20.93 -15.51 -14.25
C HIS A 195 -21.04 -15.28 -15.78
N GLY A 196 -22.23 -14.90 -16.27
CA GLY A 196 -22.48 -14.76 -17.71
C GLY A 196 -22.25 -16.06 -18.50
N ALA A 197 -21.63 -15.99 -19.68
CA ALA A 197 -21.35 -17.16 -20.53
C ALA A 197 -20.20 -18.07 -20.01
N ALA A 198 -19.47 -17.65 -18.96
CA ALA A 198 -18.29 -18.34 -18.44
C ALA A 198 -18.60 -19.46 -17.42
N GLY A 199 -19.88 -19.76 -17.16
CA GLY A 199 -20.30 -20.86 -16.29
C GLY A 199 -20.71 -20.44 -14.87
N TYR A 200 -20.78 -21.42 -13.97
CA TYR A 200 -21.19 -21.26 -12.57
C TYR A 200 -19.99 -21.13 -11.63
N ASP A 201 -20.11 -20.28 -10.61
CA ASP A 201 -19.04 -20.14 -9.61
C ASP A 201 -18.91 -21.42 -8.75
N SER A 202 -17.71 -21.60 -8.22
CA SER A 202 -17.44 -22.50 -7.10
C SER A 202 -18.17 -22.00 -5.84
N ARG A 203 -18.20 -22.78 -4.75
CA ARG A 203 -18.79 -22.33 -3.47
C ARG A 203 -17.95 -21.18 -2.90
N VAL A 204 -18.26 -19.95 -3.30
CA VAL A 204 -17.57 -18.72 -2.88
C VAL A 204 -18.43 -17.97 -1.86
N PRO A 205 -17.86 -17.45 -0.77
CA PRO A 205 -18.59 -16.64 0.17
C PRO A 205 -18.80 -15.20 -0.34
N TYR A 206 -19.96 -14.64 -0.04
CA TYR A 206 -20.36 -13.27 -0.40
C TYR A 206 -20.81 -12.49 0.83
N ALA A 207 -20.71 -11.17 0.76
CA ALA A 207 -21.38 -10.28 1.69
C ALA A 207 -22.76 -9.89 1.12
N ARG A 208 -23.83 -10.19 1.86
CA ARG A 208 -25.22 -9.88 1.50
C ARG A 208 -25.73 -8.75 2.39
N LYS A 209 -25.94 -7.55 1.82
CA LYS A 209 -26.56 -6.42 2.49
C LYS A 209 -28.07 -6.43 2.22
N GLU A 210 -28.84 -6.66 3.27
CA GLU A 210 -30.31 -6.76 3.25
C GLU A 210 -30.97 -5.46 3.71
N PHE A 211 -32.04 -5.11 3.00
CA PHE A 211 -32.89 -3.95 3.20
C PHE A 211 -34.34 -4.41 3.35
N GLU A 212 -35.09 -3.75 4.24
CA GLU A 212 -36.56 -3.88 4.30
C GLU A 212 -37.19 -2.77 3.46
N LEU A 213 -38.00 -3.15 2.47
CA LEU A 213 -38.68 -2.18 1.62
C LEU A 213 -39.77 -1.45 2.41
N ASP A 214 -39.75 -0.11 2.41
CA ASP A 214 -40.85 0.69 2.92
C ASP A 214 -41.98 0.74 1.89
N LEU A 215 -42.95 -0.16 2.06
CA LEU A 215 -44.13 -0.27 1.18
C LEU A 215 -44.91 1.05 1.04
N ARG A 216 -44.73 2.02 1.96
CA ARG A 216 -45.38 3.34 1.90
C ARG A 216 -44.77 4.28 0.86
N ARG A 217 -43.49 4.13 0.50
CA ARG A 217 -42.79 4.99 -0.48
C ARG A 217 -42.86 4.45 -1.92
N GLY A 218 -43.40 3.24 -2.09
CA GLY A 218 -43.57 2.60 -3.39
C GLY A 218 -42.32 1.85 -3.84
N GLU A 219 -42.50 0.56 -4.13
CA GLU A 219 -41.44 -0.35 -4.58
C GLU A 219 -40.72 0.12 -5.86
N LYS A 220 -41.46 0.82 -6.73
CA LYS A 220 -40.98 1.33 -8.00
C LYS A 220 -39.87 2.38 -7.84
N ALA A 221 -40.03 3.30 -6.89
CA ALA A 221 -39.05 4.38 -6.68
C ALA A 221 -37.70 3.84 -6.17
N PHE A 222 -37.72 2.86 -5.28
CA PHE A 222 -36.51 2.21 -4.78
C PHE A 222 -35.76 1.44 -5.89
N ARG A 223 -36.50 0.79 -6.80
CA ARG A 223 -35.90 0.03 -7.90
C ARG A 223 -35.27 0.95 -8.94
N GLU A 224 -35.99 1.97 -9.42
CA GLU A 224 -35.49 2.92 -10.43
C GLU A 224 -34.19 3.59 -9.97
N GLU A 225 -34.08 3.87 -8.67
CA GLU A 225 -32.88 4.44 -8.06
C GLU A 225 -31.73 3.42 -7.93
N MET A 226 -32.02 2.20 -7.50
CA MET A 226 -31.00 1.15 -7.40
C MET A 226 -30.45 0.79 -8.78
N GLU A 227 -31.31 0.73 -9.80
CA GLU A 227 -30.92 0.58 -11.21
C GLU A 227 -29.99 1.74 -11.61
N THR A 228 -30.32 2.98 -11.24
CA THR A 228 -29.46 4.16 -11.52
C THR A 228 -28.08 4.04 -10.85
N ILE A 229 -28.02 3.63 -9.59
CA ILE A 229 -26.75 3.43 -8.86
C ILE A 229 -25.93 2.32 -9.50
N GLN A 230 -26.57 1.20 -9.81
CA GLN A 230 -25.91 0.07 -10.46
C GLN A 230 -25.41 0.47 -11.84
N GLU A 231 -26.19 1.18 -12.65
CA GLU A 231 -25.77 1.67 -13.96
C GLU A 231 -24.59 2.66 -13.87
N ILE A 232 -24.55 3.53 -12.85
CA ILE A 232 -23.44 4.45 -12.64
C ILE A 232 -22.17 3.71 -12.22
N LEU A 233 -22.28 2.70 -11.35
CA LEU A 233 -21.12 2.00 -10.79
C LEU A 233 -20.65 0.80 -11.62
N GLN A 234 -21.51 0.24 -12.49
CA GLN A 234 -21.22 -0.89 -13.36
C GLN A 234 -20.91 -0.44 -14.81
N GLN A 235 -20.10 0.61 -14.96
CA GLN A 235 -19.69 1.10 -16.27
C GLN A 235 -18.62 0.20 -16.93
N SER A 236 -18.51 0.30 -18.26
CA SER A 236 -17.48 -0.39 -19.05
C SER A 236 -16.05 -0.06 -18.60
N LYS A 237 -15.85 1.16 -18.08
CA LYS A 237 -14.66 1.55 -17.33
C LYS A 237 -14.95 1.38 -15.84
N SER A 238 -14.37 0.36 -15.21
CA SER A 238 -14.51 0.11 -13.76
C SER A 238 -13.19 0.30 -13.04
N HIS A 239 -13.21 0.85 -11.83
CA HIS A 239 -12.00 0.95 -11.00
C HIS A 239 -11.91 -0.20 -10.00
N LYS A 240 -10.76 -0.89 -9.95
CA LYS A 240 -10.54 -2.08 -9.11
C LYS A 240 -10.67 -1.82 -7.60
N ASN A 241 -10.49 -0.57 -7.17
CA ASN A 241 -10.57 -0.12 -5.77
C ASN A 241 -11.94 0.50 -5.41
N ILE A 242 -13.00 0.22 -6.18
CA ILE A 242 -14.38 0.56 -5.86
C ILE A 242 -15.17 -0.73 -5.65
N MET A 243 -15.95 -0.80 -4.57
CA MET A 243 -16.83 -1.94 -4.29
C MET A 243 -18.05 -1.88 -5.21
N VAL A 244 -18.21 -2.91 -6.05
CA VAL A 244 -19.32 -3.01 -7.01
C VAL A 244 -20.21 -4.19 -6.64
N THR A 245 -21.52 -3.94 -6.68
CA THR A 245 -22.56 -4.97 -6.51
C THR A 245 -22.39 -6.09 -7.53
N GLN A 246 -22.36 -7.33 -7.05
CA GLN A 246 -22.25 -8.53 -7.85
C GLN A 246 -23.60 -8.99 -8.40
N CYS A 247 -24.70 -8.81 -7.66
CA CYS A 247 -26.08 -9.00 -8.12
C CYS A 247 -27.05 -8.41 -7.09
N SER A 248 -28.33 -8.31 -7.45
CA SER A 248 -29.40 -7.99 -6.49
C SER A 248 -30.46 -9.09 -6.44
N LEU A 249 -31.14 -9.19 -5.30
CA LEU A 249 -32.25 -10.10 -5.08
C LEU A 249 -33.38 -9.37 -4.36
N GLN A 250 -34.56 -9.37 -4.98
CA GLN A 250 -35.80 -9.06 -4.30
C GLN A 250 -36.51 -10.36 -3.93
N TYR A 251 -36.71 -10.60 -2.64
CA TYR A 251 -37.41 -11.78 -2.13
C TYR A 251 -38.58 -11.35 -1.25
N GLY A 252 -39.77 -11.28 -1.87
CA GLY A 252 -40.94 -10.68 -1.26
C GLY A 252 -40.72 -9.19 -0.96
N ASN A 253 -40.78 -8.82 0.32
CA ASN A 253 -40.55 -7.45 0.80
C ASN A 253 -39.08 -7.17 1.18
N ARG A 254 -38.20 -8.16 1.07
CA ARG A 254 -36.77 -8.03 1.37
C ARG A 254 -36.01 -7.76 0.09
N PHE A 255 -35.10 -6.80 0.13
CA PHE A 255 -34.17 -6.53 -0.96
C PHE A 255 -32.75 -6.81 -0.49
N SER A 256 -31.93 -7.44 -1.31
CA SER A 256 -30.56 -7.83 -0.96
C SER A 256 -29.60 -7.44 -2.07
N LEU A 257 -28.47 -6.84 -1.70
CA LEU A 257 -27.32 -6.60 -2.57
C LEU A 257 -26.19 -7.54 -2.18
N PHE A 258 -25.54 -8.15 -3.17
CA PHE A 258 -24.42 -9.05 -2.95
C PHE A 258 -23.12 -8.37 -3.35
N PHE A 259 -22.09 -8.52 -2.53
CA PHE A 259 -20.75 -7.99 -2.73
C PHE A 259 -19.73 -9.11 -2.54
N GLU A 260 -18.54 -8.92 -3.08
CA GLU A 260 -17.41 -9.76 -2.67
C GLU A 260 -17.20 -9.66 -1.17
N LEU A 261 -16.84 -10.79 -0.53
CA LEU A 261 -16.56 -10.79 0.89
C LEU A 261 -15.23 -10.08 1.16
N ALA A 262 -15.26 -9.10 2.07
CA ALA A 262 -14.06 -8.46 2.61
C ALA A 262 -13.56 -9.19 3.86
N LYS A 263 -12.26 -9.11 4.14
CA LYS A 263 -11.66 -9.63 5.37
C LYS A 263 -12.06 -8.79 6.59
N CYS A 264 -11.99 -7.47 6.44
CA CYS A 264 -12.29 -6.48 7.47
C CYS A 264 -12.45 -5.09 6.83
N ASN A 265 -12.85 -4.10 7.62
CA ASN A 265 -12.74 -2.69 7.22
C ASN A 265 -11.35 -2.11 7.55
N LEU A 266 -11.01 -0.96 7.00
CA LEU A 266 -9.70 -0.34 7.17
C LEU A 266 -9.45 0.10 8.63
N TRP A 267 -10.49 0.48 9.38
CA TRP A 267 -10.32 0.77 10.80
C TRP A 267 -9.81 -0.47 11.56
N GLU A 268 -10.47 -1.60 11.40
CA GLU A 268 -10.07 -2.88 12.00
C GLU A 268 -8.66 -3.29 11.54
N TYR A 269 -8.35 -3.12 10.25
CA TYR A 269 -7.02 -3.41 9.72
C TYR A 269 -5.92 -2.57 10.38
N LEU A 270 -6.14 -1.26 10.54
CA LEU A 270 -5.14 -0.34 11.10
C LEU A 270 -5.07 -0.40 12.63
N SER A 271 -6.12 -0.87 13.31
CA SER A 271 -6.21 -0.89 14.78
C SER A 271 -6.01 -2.28 15.41
N ASP A 272 -5.81 -3.34 14.61
CA ASP A 272 -5.56 -4.68 15.15
C ASP A 272 -4.20 -4.76 15.85
N VAL A 273 -4.22 -4.65 17.18
CA VAL A 273 -3.02 -4.74 18.04
C VAL A 273 -2.33 -6.09 17.99
N ARG A 274 -2.96 -7.13 17.41
CA ARG A 274 -2.32 -8.44 17.17
C ARG A 274 -1.47 -8.43 15.90
N ALA A 275 -1.68 -7.48 15.00
CA ALA A 275 -0.89 -7.33 13.78
C ALA A 275 0.47 -6.69 14.10
N ALA A 276 1.52 -7.20 13.47
CA ALA A 276 2.84 -6.58 13.56
C ALA A 276 2.87 -5.25 12.80
N ALA A 277 3.53 -4.24 13.37
CA ALA A 277 3.78 -3.00 12.65
C ALA A 277 4.66 -3.27 11.41
N PRO A 278 4.45 -2.57 10.29
CA PRO A 278 5.29 -2.74 9.11
C PRO A 278 6.73 -2.33 9.45
N SER A 279 7.65 -3.29 9.34
CA SER A 279 9.04 -3.14 9.77
C SER A 279 9.99 -2.84 8.62
N THR A 280 9.73 -3.43 7.45
CA THR A 280 10.55 -3.24 6.24
C THR A 280 10.02 -2.10 5.37
N LEU A 281 10.90 -1.53 4.55
CA LEU A 281 10.49 -0.49 3.59
C LEU A 281 9.45 -1.03 2.60
N ASP A 282 9.59 -2.27 2.15
CA ASP A 282 8.64 -2.90 1.22
C ASP A 282 7.24 -3.04 1.81
N GLN A 283 7.15 -3.45 3.10
CA GLN A 283 5.87 -3.53 3.81
C GLN A 283 5.22 -2.14 3.91
N LYS A 284 6.02 -1.12 4.24
CA LYS A 284 5.56 0.28 4.34
C LYS A 284 5.12 0.82 2.97
N TYR A 285 5.91 0.56 1.93
CA TYR A 285 5.61 0.94 0.55
C TYR A 285 4.31 0.28 0.07
N ALA A 286 4.13 -1.02 0.32
CA ALA A 286 2.92 -1.73 -0.08
C ALA A 286 1.66 -1.11 0.55
N ILE A 287 1.70 -0.75 1.83
CA ILE A 287 0.58 -0.09 2.52
C ILE A 287 0.36 1.32 1.98
N PHE A 288 1.42 2.11 1.79
CA PHE A 288 1.33 3.45 1.22
C PHE A 288 0.72 3.41 -0.19
N HIS A 289 1.18 2.49 -1.03
CA HIS A 289 0.71 2.30 -2.39
C HIS A 289 -0.79 1.94 -2.42
N ARG A 290 -1.31 1.12 -1.49
CA ARG A 290 -2.76 0.86 -1.40
C ARG A 290 -3.57 2.13 -1.14
N GLY A 291 -3.04 3.06 -0.34
CA GLY A 291 -3.67 4.35 -0.15
C GLY A 291 -3.57 5.26 -1.39
N VAL A 292 -2.51 5.17 -2.19
CA VAL A 292 -2.43 5.82 -3.52
C VAL A 292 -3.50 5.25 -4.47
N GLU A 293 -3.72 3.95 -4.47
CA GLU A 293 -4.79 3.33 -5.28
C GLU A 293 -6.20 3.79 -4.87
N LEU A 294 -6.43 4.07 -3.57
CA LEU A 294 -7.67 4.68 -3.11
C LEU A 294 -7.83 6.12 -3.62
N ALA A 295 -6.75 6.90 -3.68
CA ALA A 295 -6.79 8.24 -4.29
C ALA A 295 -7.16 8.14 -5.78
N GLY A 296 -6.61 7.17 -6.51
CA GLY A 296 -6.99 6.87 -7.89
C GLY A 296 -8.47 6.51 -8.04
N ALA A 297 -9.02 5.72 -7.10
CA ALA A 297 -10.45 5.41 -7.07
C ALA A 297 -11.32 6.65 -6.88
N LEU A 298 -10.88 7.58 -6.02
CA LEU A 298 -11.62 8.80 -5.73
C LEU A 298 -11.58 9.77 -6.92
N ALA A 299 -10.41 9.92 -7.56
CA ALA A 299 -10.28 10.67 -8.81
C ALA A 299 -11.20 10.10 -9.91
N PHE A 300 -11.25 8.76 -10.04
CA PHE A 300 -12.16 8.10 -10.96
C PHE A 300 -13.64 8.47 -10.69
N LEU A 301 -14.09 8.46 -9.43
CA LEU A 301 -15.44 8.86 -9.05
C LEU A 301 -15.75 10.33 -9.38
N HIS A 302 -14.76 11.21 -9.23
CA HIS A 302 -14.93 12.65 -9.43
C HIS A 302 -14.91 13.05 -10.90
N GLU A 303 -14.10 12.40 -11.74
CA GLU A 303 -13.75 12.91 -13.06
C GLU A 303 -14.07 11.99 -14.24
N GLU A 304 -14.19 10.68 -14.00
CA GLU A 304 -14.18 9.68 -15.07
C GLU A 304 -15.51 8.93 -15.27
N LEU A 305 -16.50 9.15 -14.40
CA LEU A 305 -17.81 8.50 -14.53
C LEU A 305 -18.60 9.05 -15.73
N THR A 306 -19.28 8.16 -16.45
CA THR A 306 -20.12 8.49 -17.61
C THR A 306 -21.47 7.80 -17.62
N TRP A 307 -22.55 8.56 -17.74
CA TRP A 307 -23.89 8.01 -17.94
C TRP A 307 -24.21 7.82 -19.43
N LYS A 308 -24.74 6.64 -19.79
CA LYS A 308 -25.06 6.26 -21.19
C LYS A 308 -23.94 6.61 -22.19
N SER A 309 -22.69 6.45 -21.73
CA SER A 309 -21.45 6.74 -22.49
C SER A 309 -21.36 8.15 -23.09
N THR A 310 -22.19 9.10 -22.66
CA THR A 310 -22.34 10.42 -23.31
C THR A 310 -22.32 11.58 -22.32
N ILE A 311 -22.79 11.37 -21.09
CA ILE A 311 -22.87 12.43 -20.08
C ILE A 311 -21.80 12.17 -19.02
N ARG A 312 -20.87 13.11 -18.81
CA ARG A 312 -19.91 13.02 -17.70
C ARG A 312 -20.59 13.28 -16.37
N LEU A 313 -20.23 12.51 -15.36
CA LEU A 313 -20.75 12.59 -14.00
C LEU A 313 -19.60 12.79 -13.01
N SER A 314 -19.86 13.55 -11.95
CA SER A 314 -19.05 13.59 -10.74
C SER A 314 -19.84 12.98 -9.59
N CYS A 315 -19.28 11.96 -8.94
CA CYS A 315 -19.86 11.30 -7.78
C CYS A 315 -19.07 11.67 -6.52
N TYR A 316 -19.69 12.40 -5.60
CA TYR A 316 -19.11 12.74 -4.31
C TYR A 316 -19.55 11.70 -3.27
N HIS A 317 -18.60 11.07 -2.58
CA HIS A 317 -18.90 9.98 -1.64
C HIS A 317 -19.59 10.48 -0.37
N LEU A 318 -19.11 11.58 0.21
CA LEU A 318 -19.64 12.34 1.36
C LEU A 318 -19.72 11.63 2.72
N ASP A 319 -19.47 10.32 2.77
CA ASP A 319 -19.28 9.55 4.02
C ASP A 319 -17.99 8.73 3.98
N LEU A 320 -16.90 9.29 3.44
CA LEU A 320 -15.63 8.56 3.35
C LEU A 320 -14.96 8.50 4.73
N LYS A 321 -14.80 7.29 5.25
CA LYS A 321 -14.19 7.02 6.56
C LYS A 321 -13.54 5.63 6.55
N PRO A 322 -12.66 5.29 7.52
CA PRO A 322 -11.97 3.99 7.53
C PRO A 322 -12.92 2.79 7.58
N HIS A 323 -14.12 2.95 8.14
CA HIS A 323 -15.15 1.91 8.17
C HIS A 323 -15.78 1.63 6.79
N ASN A 324 -15.73 2.62 5.89
CA ASN A 324 -16.25 2.56 4.52
C ASN A 324 -15.15 2.28 3.49
N VAL A 325 -13.99 1.79 3.95
CA VAL A 325 -12.94 1.22 3.10
C VAL A 325 -12.76 -0.23 3.52
N LEU A 326 -12.93 -1.16 2.58
CA LEU A 326 -12.88 -2.59 2.84
C LEU A 326 -11.57 -3.20 2.34
N VAL A 327 -11.00 -4.10 3.14
CA VAL A 327 -9.80 -4.86 2.79
C VAL A 327 -10.22 -6.21 2.20
N VAL A 328 -9.94 -6.40 0.91
CA VAL A 328 -10.35 -7.57 0.14
C VAL A 328 -9.13 -8.33 -0.32
N ASN A 329 -9.08 -9.64 -0.07
CA ASN A 329 -7.99 -10.52 -0.50
C ASN A 329 -8.45 -11.95 -0.87
N CYS A 330 -9.77 -12.20 -0.91
CA CYS A 330 -10.31 -13.56 -0.86
C CYS A 330 -10.32 -14.33 -2.18
N ARG A 331 -10.19 -13.68 -3.35
CA ARG A 331 -10.30 -14.36 -4.66
C ARG A 331 -8.95 -14.73 -5.28
N ASP A 332 -7.94 -13.88 -5.16
CA ASP A 332 -6.64 -14.04 -5.82
C ASP A 332 -5.44 -13.89 -4.86
N GLY A 333 -5.69 -13.80 -3.55
CA GLY A 333 -4.65 -13.64 -2.53
C GLY A 333 -4.01 -12.24 -2.47
N VAL A 334 -4.32 -11.37 -3.44
CA VAL A 334 -3.81 -10.00 -3.49
C VAL A 334 -4.70 -9.08 -2.65
N GLU A 335 -4.12 -8.51 -1.60
CA GLU A 335 -4.82 -7.53 -0.76
C GLU A 335 -5.04 -6.21 -1.52
N ARG A 336 -6.31 -5.81 -1.66
CA ARG A 336 -6.74 -4.52 -2.20
C ARG A 336 -7.66 -3.80 -1.22
N TRP A 337 -7.60 -2.48 -1.23
CA TRP A 337 -8.53 -1.63 -0.49
C TRP A 337 -9.59 -1.09 -1.43
N LYS A 338 -10.86 -1.19 -1.05
CA LYS A 338 -11.99 -0.74 -1.87
C LYS A 338 -12.91 0.21 -1.13
N ILE A 339 -13.30 1.31 -1.77
CA ILE A 339 -14.31 2.25 -1.26
C ILE A 339 -15.69 1.59 -1.35
N THR A 340 -16.49 1.69 -0.28
CA THR A 340 -17.84 1.12 -0.18
C THR A 340 -18.82 2.09 0.46
N ASP A 341 -20.11 1.73 0.44
CA ASP A 341 -21.21 2.42 1.10
C ASP A 341 -21.53 3.81 0.53
N PHE A 342 -21.91 3.82 -0.74
CA PHE A 342 -22.38 5.00 -1.47
C PHE A 342 -23.75 5.52 -1.03
N GLY A 343 -24.28 5.07 0.12
CA GLY A 343 -25.60 5.43 0.63
C GLY A 343 -25.71 6.87 1.12
N MET A 344 -24.70 7.71 0.93
CA MET A 344 -24.73 9.15 1.17
C MET A 344 -24.20 9.94 -0.02
N SER A 345 -23.86 9.27 -1.11
CA SER A 345 -23.16 9.90 -2.22
C SER A 345 -24.08 10.80 -3.03
N ARG A 346 -23.48 11.80 -3.68
CA ARG A 346 -24.18 12.70 -4.59
C ARG A 346 -23.60 12.64 -5.97
N VAL A 347 -24.46 12.43 -6.97
CA VAL A 347 -24.04 12.42 -8.37
C VAL A 347 -24.53 13.69 -9.06
N LYS A 348 -23.62 14.38 -9.75
CA LYS A 348 -23.89 15.59 -10.53
C LYS A 348 -23.39 15.45 -11.96
N PRO A 349 -24.15 15.89 -12.98
CA PRO A 349 -23.63 15.99 -14.34
C PRO A 349 -22.59 17.09 -14.46
N VAL A 350 -21.55 16.84 -15.24
CA VAL A 350 -20.47 17.79 -15.53
C VAL A 350 -20.72 18.46 -16.88
N GLY A 351 -20.99 19.77 -16.87
CA GLY A 351 -21.23 20.58 -18.07
C GLY A 351 -22.70 20.99 -18.29
N LYS A 352 -22.93 22.07 -19.05
CA LYS A 352 -24.27 22.56 -19.41
C LYS A 352 -24.88 21.67 -20.49
N ALA A 353 -25.68 20.68 -20.11
CA ALA A 353 -26.59 20.06 -21.08
C ALA A 353 -27.78 21.01 -21.31
N GLU A 354 -27.74 21.81 -22.38
CA GLU A 354 -28.80 22.77 -22.71
C GLU A 354 -30.12 22.14 -23.18
N VAL A 355 -30.17 20.82 -23.42
CA VAL A 355 -31.40 20.11 -23.79
C VAL A 355 -31.43 18.71 -23.14
N PRO A 356 -32.48 18.34 -22.38
CA PRO A 356 -32.64 16.97 -21.90
C PRO A 356 -32.96 16.02 -23.07
N PRO A 357 -32.38 14.81 -23.13
CA PRO A 357 -32.75 13.81 -24.12
C PRO A 357 -34.22 13.36 -23.97
N PRO A 358 -34.90 12.96 -25.06
CA PRO A 358 -36.32 12.61 -25.03
C PRO A 358 -36.59 11.38 -24.15
N GLY A 359 -37.57 11.47 -23.24
CA GLY A 359 -38.01 10.36 -22.37
C GLY A 359 -37.82 10.58 -20.86
N LEU A 360 -37.16 11.67 -20.44
CA LEU A 360 -37.04 12.05 -19.03
C LEU A 360 -38.13 13.05 -18.62
N SER A 361 -38.88 12.74 -17.55
CA SER A 361 -39.98 13.57 -17.03
C SER A 361 -39.48 14.93 -16.55
N ARG A 362 -40.19 15.99 -16.97
CA ARG A 362 -39.91 17.42 -16.68
C ARG A 362 -40.07 17.84 -15.21
N THR A 363 -40.29 16.90 -14.28
CA THR A 363 -40.54 17.18 -12.85
C THR A 363 -39.34 16.92 -11.92
N SER A 364 -38.23 16.42 -12.46
CA SER A 364 -36.94 16.35 -11.76
C SER A 364 -35.84 16.67 -12.76
N THR A 365 -35.51 17.96 -12.87
CA THR A 365 -34.22 18.41 -13.41
C THR A 365 -33.11 17.50 -12.87
N PHE A 366 -32.06 17.20 -13.64
CA PHE A 366 -30.81 16.59 -13.14
C PHE A 366 -30.14 17.50 -12.09
N GLY A 367 -30.82 17.76 -10.97
CA GLY A 367 -30.25 18.24 -9.73
C GLY A 367 -29.62 17.07 -8.98
N ASP A 368 -28.76 17.39 -8.02
CA ASP A 368 -28.06 16.47 -7.12
C ASP A 368 -28.85 15.15 -6.90
N ILE A 369 -28.38 14.04 -7.49
CA ILE A 369 -28.91 12.72 -7.18
C ILE A 369 -28.34 12.34 -5.81
N ASP A 370 -29.15 12.49 -4.76
CA ASP A 370 -28.79 12.05 -3.41
C ASP A 370 -29.08 10.55 -3.26
N LEU A 371 -28.02 9.74 -3.38
CA LEU A 371 -28.10 8.28 -3.29
C LEU A 371 -28.58 7.78 -1.91
N GLY A 372 -28.64 8.66 -0.89
CA GLY A 372 -29.00 8.31 0.48
C GLY A 372 -30.42 8.62 0.90
N ARG A 373 -31.16 9.41 0.12
CA ARG A 373 -32.51 9.92 0.47
C ARG A 373 -33.57 8.81 0.61
N HIS A 374 -33.26 7.60 0.15
CA HIS A 374 -34.26 6.57 -0.13
C HIS A 374 -34.11 5.28 0.69
N PHE A 375 -33.06 5.17 1.51
CA PHE A 375 -32.93 4.09 2.48
C PHE A 375 -33.68 4.40 3.79
N ARG A 376 -34.52 3.47 4.26
CA ARG A 376 -35.24 3.60 5.53
C ARG A 376 -34.25 3.44 6.69
N ARG A 377 -34.10 4.47 7.54
CA ARG A 377 -33.27 4.37 8.76
C ARG A 377 -33.95 3.45 9.78
N LYS A 378 -33.21 2.49 10.33
CA LYS A 378 -33.71 1.58 11.38
C LYS A 378 -34.01 2.26 12.72
N THR A 379 -33.50 3.46 12.98
CA THR A 379 -33.75 4.24 14.21
C THR A 379 -34.49 5.55 13.91
N PRO A 380 -35.68 5.78 14.49
CA PRO A 380 -36.24 7.13 14.59
C PRO A 380 -35.42 7.94 15.62
N PRO A 381 -35.25 9.25 15.43
CA PRO A 381 -34.67 10.10 16.46
C PRO A 381 -35.55 10.04 17.71
N ILE A 382 -34.95 9.73 18.85
CA ILE A 382 -35.58 9.84 20.16
C ILE A 382 -35.86 11.33 20.38
N ASN A 383 -37.15 11.67 20.46
CA ASN A 383 -37.73 12.99 20.77
C ASN A 383 -37.53 14.09 19.71
N SER A 384 -38.55 14.33 18.86
CA SER A 384 -39.03 15.68 18.51
C SER A 384 -40.28 15.60 17.64
N THR A 385 -41.38 16.09 18.19
CA THR A 385 -42.68 16.31 17.55
C THR A 385 -42.62 17.51 16.59
N THR A 386 -42.36 17.28 15.30
CA THR A 386 -42.87 18.09 14.19
C THR A 386 -42.52 17.44 12.85
N ALA A 387 -43.55 16.98 12.14
CA ALA A 387 -43.42 16.38 10.82
C ALA A 387 -43.28 17.47 9.74
N LEU A 388 -42.09 18.05 9.55
CA LEU A 388 -41.74 18.89 8.39
C LEU A 388 -40.20 19.08 8.34
N ALA A 389 -39.44 18.13 7.75
CA ALA A 389 -38.11 18.37 7.17
C ALA A 389 -37.53 17.07 6.56
N SER A 390 -37.69 16.90 5.25
CA SER A 390 -36.99 15.87 4.48
C SER A 390 -35.59 16.35 4.06
N THR A 391 -34.70 16.71 4.99
CA THR A 391 -33.27 17.03 4.73
C THR A 391 -32.46 17.14 6.04
N GLU A 392 -32.62 16.21 6.98
CA GLU A 392 -31.75 16.16 8.16
C GLU A 392 -31.03 14.81 8.25
N ASN A 393 -29.97 14.67 7.44
CA ASN A 393 -28.74 14.23 8.07
C ASN A 393 -28.21 15.47 8.78
N ARG A 394 -28.05 15.41 10.12
CA ARG A 394 -27.46 16.49 10.89
C ARG A 394 -26.16 16.91 10.20
N ARG A 395 -26.14 18.09 9.59
CA ARG A 395 -25.03 18.68 8.82
C ARG A 395 -23.83 19.02 9.73
N GLY A 396 -23.35 18.08 10.54
CA GLY A 396 -22.33 18.43 11.55
C GLY A 396 -21.76 17.32 12.42
N GLU A 397 -22.31 16.12 12.41
CA GLU A 397 -21.85 15.06 13.33
C GLU A 397 -21.11 13.95 12.55
N GLY A 398 -19.82 14.17 12.30
CA GLY A 398 -18.96 13.17 11.69
C GLY A 398 -17.48 13.53 11.81
N THR A 399 -16.69 12.62 12.37
CA THR A 399 -15.24 12.81 12.60
C THR A 399 -14.46 13.16 11.34
N TYR A 400 -14.82 12.56 10.21
CA TYR A 400 -14.09 12.66 8.94
C TYR A 400 -14.70 13.69 7.98
N LEU A 401 -15.81 14.32 8.34
CA LEU A 401 -16.48 15.30 7.49
C LEU A 401 -15.62 16.55 7.33
N ALA A 402 -15.75 17.17 6.17
CA ALA A 402 -15.07 18.41 5.84
C ALA A 402 -15.71 19.61 6.58
N PRO A 403 -14.94 20.67 6.89
CA PRO A 403 -15.44 21.80 7.66
C PRO A 403 -16.64 22.49 7.02
N GLU A 404 -16.66 22.64 5.69
CA GLU A 404 -17.75 23.24 4.90
C GLU A 404 -19.08 22.46 4.98
N THR A 405 -19.08 21.25 5.55
CA THR A 405 -20.33 20.56 5.88
C THR A 405 -21.05 21.21 7.06
N VAL A 406 -20.31 21.96 7.90
CA VAL A 406 -20.76 22.59 9.14
C VAL A 406 -20.75 24.13 9.05
N ILE A 407 -19.79 24.71 8.31
CA ILE A 407 -19.66 26.17 8.10
C ILE A 407 -20.27 26.61 6.76
N GLY A 408 -20.61 27.89 6.64
CA GLY A 408 -21.19 28.45 5.40
C GLY A 408 -22.57 27.87 5.03
N ASP A 409 -22.85 27.75 3.73
CA ASP A 409 -24.16 27.27 3.23
C ASP A 409 -24.29 25.73 3.18
N GLY A 410 -23.25 25.01 3.62
CA GLY A 410 -23.23 23.55 3.65
C GLY A 410 -23.03 22.91 2.27
N ARG A 411 -22.46 23.64 1.29
CA ARG A 411 -22.18 23.09 -0.04
C ARG A 411 -20.99 22.14 0.00
N VAL A 412 -21.28 20.89 -0.35
CA VAL A 412 -20.29 19.83 -0.50
C VAL A 412 -19.86 19.65 -1.95
N SER A 413 -18.61 19.23 -2.14
CA SER A 413 -17.97 19.04 -3.45
C SER A 413 -16.94 17.90 -3.41
N ALA A 414 -16.19 17.74 -4.51
CA ALA A 414 -15.08 16.79 -4.56
C ALA A 414 -14.04 17.06 -3.45
N GLU A 415 -13.80 18.34 -3.14
CA GLU A 415 -12.88 18.77 -2.08
C GLU A 415 -13.29 18.27 -0.69
N SER A 416 -14.60 18.09 -0.45
CA SER A 416 -15.11 17.51 0.80
C SER A 416 -14.68 16.04 0.96
N ASP A 417 -14.64 15.28 -0.13
CA ASP A 417 -14.10 13.92 -0.13
C ASP A 417 -12.58 13.91 0.00
N ILE A 418 -11.87 14.87 -0.61
CA ILE A 418 -10.41 15.00 -0.47
C ILE A 418 -10.02 15.27 0.99
N TRP A 419 -10.78 16.11 1.70
CA TRP A 419 -10.61 16.29 3.15
C TRP A 419 -10.78 14.97 3.90
N SER A 420 -11.88 14.26 3.64
CA SER A 420 -12.19 12.98 4.26
C SER A 420 -11.09 11.94 3.99
N PHE A 421 -10.58 11.91 2.76
CA PHE A 421 -9.46 11.07 2.35
C PHE A 421 -8.18 11.46 3.09
N GLY A 422 -7.86 12.74 3.23
CA GLY A 422 -6.73 13.21 4.03
C GLY A 422 -6.81 12.75 5.48
N CYS A 423 -8.00 12.79 6.08
CA CYS A 423 -8.24 12.26 7.41
C CYS A 423 -7.99 10.74 7.48
N VAL A 424 -8.50 9.95 6.52
CA VAL A 424 -8.23 8.50 6.44
C VAL A 424 -6.74 8.21 6.23
N PHE A 425 -6.10 8.89 5.29
CA PHE A 425 -4.71 8.69 4.92
C PHE A 425 -3.76 9.07 6.07
N SER A 426 -4.15 10.02 6.93
CA SER A 426 -3.40 10.32 8.16
C SER A 426 -3.28 9.14 9.12
N LEU A 427 -4.32 8.29 9.20
CA LEU A 427 -4.29 7.05 9.98
C LEU A 427 -3.35 6.03 9.31
N VAL A 428 -3.36 5.96 7.98
CA VAL A 428 -2.45 5.09 7.21
C VAL A 428 -0.99 5.46 7.44
N ILE A 429 -0.64 6.75 7.38
CA ILE A 429 0.73 7.23 7.66
C ILE A 429 1.11 6.96 9.11
N THR A 430 0.18 7.15 10.05
CA THR A 430 0.40 6.83 11.46
C THR A 430 0.66 5.34 11.66
N PHE A 431 -0.09 4.46 11.00
CA PHE A 431 0.12 3.02 11.04
C PHE A 431 1.49 2.62 10.47
N ILE A 432 1.90 3.23 9.34
CA ILE A 432 3.21 3.01 8.73
C ILE A 432 4.35 3.40 9.68
N GLY A 433 4.21 4.50 10.41
CA GLY A 433 5.25 5.02 11.30
C GLY A 433 5.26 4.37 12.69
N SER A 434 4.09 4.08 13.26
CA SER A 434 3.91 3.74 14.68
C SER A 434 3.04 2.49 14.92
N GLY A 435 2.60 1.80 13.87
CA GLY A 435 1.78 0.58 13.98
C GLY A 435 0.38 0.81 14.58
N PRO A 436 -0.32 -0.28 14.95
CA PRO A 436 -1.68 -0.22 15.49
C PRO A 436 -1.83 0.63 16.75
N SER A 437 -0.87 0.51 17.69
CA SER A 437 -0.88 1.31 18.93
C SER A 437 -0.75 2.81 18.64
N GLY A 438 0.01 3.17 17.62
CA GLY A 438 0.10 4.55 17.16
C GLY A 438 -1.23 5.09 16.62
N VAL A 439 -1.97 4.27 15.87
CA VAL A 439 -3.29 4.64 15.34
C VAL A 439 -4.30 4.87 16.46
N LEU A 440 -4.35 3.97 17.44
CA LEU A 440 -5.23 4.10 18.61
C LEU A 440 -4.87 5.34 19.45
N HIS A 441 -3.57 5.54 19.71
CA HIS A 441 -3.10 6.72 20.43
C HIS A 441 -3.41 8.00 19.66
N PHE A 442 -3.22 8.03 18.34
CA PHE A 442 -3.59 9.20 17.55
C PHE A 442 -5.09 9.50 17.63
N ASP A 443 -5.92 8.45 17.56
CA ASP A 443 -7.37 8.57 17.68
C ASP A 443 -7.82 9.16 19.02
N ASP A 444 -7.17 8.78 20.12
CA ASP A 444 -7.43 9.35 21.43
C ASP A 444 -6.80 10.75 21.59
N PHE A 445 -5.58 10.93 21.09
CA PHE A 445 -4.84 12.19 21.19
C PHE A 445 -5.57 13.33 20.51
N ARG A 446 -6.17 13.09 19.34
CA ARG A 446 -6.90 14.13 18.59
C ARG A 446 -8.26 14.50 19.20
N ARG A 447 -8.82 13.68 20.11
CA ARG A 447 -10.09 13.99 20.81
C ARG A 447 -9.90 15.17 21.77
N HIS A 448 -10.85 16.10 21.76
CA HIS A 448 -10.87 17.26 22.65
C HIS A 448 -12.30 17.49 23.20
N PRO A 449 -12.49 18.37 24.21
CA PRO A 449 -13.81 18.56 24.85
C PRO A 449 -14.94 19.01 23.91
N GLY A 450 -14.62 19.50 22.72
CA GLY A 450 -15.58 19.91 21.68
C GLY A 450 -15.89 18.85 20.62
N GLY A 451 -15.34 17.63 20.74
CA GLY A 451 -15.61 16.51 19.84
C GLY A 451 -14.37 15.77 19.36
N ASN A 452 -14.58 14.93 18.35
CA ASN A 452 -13.52 14.12 17.73
C ASN A 452 -13.35 14.51 16.26
N HIS A 453 -12.92 15.75 16.01
CA HIS A 453 -12.79 16.34 14.68
C HIS A 453 -11.33 16.61 14.30
N PHE A 454 -11.04 16.55 12.99
CA PHE A 454 -9.74 16.93 12.42
C PHE A 454 -9.56 18.45 12.29
N PHE A 455 -10.60 19.23 12.60
CA PHE A 455 -10.61 20.69 12.64
C PHE A 455 -11.32 21.20 13.89
N GLU A 456 -11.03 22.45 14.24
CA GLU A 456 -11.72 23.23 15.27
C GLU A 456 -12.51 24.34 14.58
N LEU A 457 -13.73 24.60 15.08
CA LEU A 457 -14.59 25.67 14.59
C LEU A 457 -14.40 26.93 15.43
N ASN A 458 -14.20 28.05 14.76
CA ASN A 458 -14.41 29.36 15.34
C ASN A 458 -15.81 29.86 14.95
N GLN A 459 -16.78 29.64 15.84
CA GLN A 459 -18.19 29.99 15.61
C GLN A 459 -18.43 31.49 15.44
N GLU A 460 -17.56 32.34 15.99
CA GLU A 460 -17.70 33.80 15.87
C GLU A 460 -17.26 34.33 14.50
N LEU A 461 -16.37 33.60 13.82
CA LEU A 461 -15.76 34.00 12.54
C LEU A 461 -16.22 33.16 11.34
N ASP A 462 -17.06 32.15 11.56
CA ASP A 462 -17.45 31.14 10.56
C ASP A 462 -16.22 30.52 9.84
N GLN A 463 -15.17 30.25 10.61
CA GLN A 463 -13.89 29.74 10.12
C GLN A 463 -13.54 28.41 10.77
N ALA A 464 -12.97 27.50 9.98
CA ALA A 464 -12.40 26.26 10.46
C ALA A 464 -10.88 26.29 10.37
N LYS A 465 -10.21 25.75 11.40
CA LYS A 465 -8.76 25.57 11.42
C LYS A 465 -8.43 24.10 11.71
N ILE A 466 -7.37 23.57 11.12
CA ILE A 466 -6.88 22.22 11.44
C ILE A 466 -6.64 22.10 12.94
N ASN A 467 -7.11 20.99 13.53
CA ASN A 467 -6.91 20.68 14.93
C ASN A 467 -5.40 20.67 15.25
N PRO A 468 -4.90 21.52 16.18
CA PRO A 468 -3.48 21.64 16.48
C PRO A 468 -2.82 20.32 16.88
N ARG A 469 -3.57 19.41 17.51
CA ARG A 469 -3.08 18.08 17.90
C ARG A 469 -2.77 17.19 16.71
N VAL A 470 -3.48 17.37 15.59
CA VAL A 470 -3.16 16.69 14.33
C VAL A 470 -1.81 17.18 13.81
N LEU A 471 -1.57 18.49 13.78
CA LEU A 471 -0.29 19.07 13.34
C LEU A 471 0.88 18.64 14.24
N GLU A 472 0.67 18.61 15.55
CA GLU A 472 1.65 18.14 16.53
C GLU A 472 2.00 16.66 16.29
N TRP A 473 0.99 15.82 16.04
CA TRP A 473 1.19 14.41 15.73
C TRP A 473 2.05 14.20 14.48
N PHE A 474 1.76 14.92 13.39
CA PHE A 474 2.56 14.83 12.18
C PHE A 474 3.98 15.35 12.37
N THR A 475 4.16 16.40 13.16
CA THR A 475 5.50 16.89 13.53
C THR A 475 6.31 15.81 14.24
N LYS A 476 5.67 15.04 15.14
CA LYS A 476 6.28 13.89 15.82
C LYS A 476 6.61 12.74 14.86
N LEU A 477 5.74 12.44 13.90
CA LEU A 477 6.02 11.42 12.88
C LEU A 477 7.22 11.83 12.01
N CYS A 478 7.27 13.09 11.58
CA CYS A 478 8.38 13.61 10.78
C CYS A 478 9.70 13.59 11.56
N SER A 479 9.71 14.02 12.83
CA SER A 479 10.94 13.99 13.65
C SER A 479 11.43 12.57 13.92
N GLY A 480 10.53 11.60 14.09
CA GLY A 480 10.86 10.17 14.17
C GLY A 480 11.38 9.60 12.84
N ALA A 481 10.83 10.04 11.70
CA ALA A 481 11.30 9.63 10.37
C ALA A 481 12.69 10.19 10.02
N SER A 482 13.01 11.41 10.47
CA SER A 482 14.35 12.01 10.32
C SER A 482 15.45 11.29 11.10
N GLN A 483 15.10 10.30 11.94
CA GLN A 483 16.04 9.39 12.59
C GLN A 483 16.32 8.11 11.76
N LEU A 484 15.68 7.95 10.59
CA LEU A 484 16.02 6.90 9.62
C LEU A 484 17.28 7.32 8.85
N ASN A 485 18.38 6.63 9.13
CA ASN A 485 19.69 6.88 8.55
C ASN A 485 19.69 6.56 7.04
N TYR A 486 19.69 7.58 6.19
CA TYR A 486 20.14 7.45 4.81
C TYR A 486 21.09 8.60 4.50
N PHE A 487 22.08 8.35 3.63
CA PHE A 487 22.90 9.41 3.07
C PHE A 487 22.64 9.44 1.57
N GLU A 488 22.50 10.64 1.02
CA GLU A 488 22.39 10.85 -0.41
C GLU A 488 23.76 11.30 -0.91
N CYS A 489 24.34 10.59 -1.88
CA CYS A 489 25.63 10.92 -2.47
C CYS A 489 25.46 11.12 -3.97
N GLN A 490 26.00 12.22 -4.50
CA GLN A 490 25.97 12.50 -5.93
C GLN A 490 27.40 12.51 -6.45
N PHE A 491 27.71 11.59 -7.37
CA PHE A 491 28.99 11.55 -8.05
C PHE A 491 28.90 12.37 -9.33
N ILE A 492 29.71 13.42 -9.43
CA ILE A 492 29.75 14.30 -10.60
C ILE A 492 31.02 13.94 -11.38
N PRO A 493 30.90 13.34 -12.58
CA PRO A 493 32.06 13.16 -13.44
C PRO A 493 32.54 14.54 -13.92
N LEU A 494 33.80 14.85 -13.69
CA LEU A 494 34.42 16.06 -14.25
C LEU A 494 34.62 15.81 -15.75
N SER A 495 33.74 16.38 -16.58
CA SER A 495 33.90 16.37 -18.02
C SER A 495 35.03 17.31 -18.44
N SER A 496 35.70 16.97 -19.54
CA SER A 496 36.91 17.60 -20.06
C SER A 496 36.75 19.03 -20.61
N SER A 497 35.82 19.83 -20.07
CA SER A 497 35.55 21.20 -20.53
C SER A 497 36.42 22.23 -19.83
N SER A 498 37.06 23.08 -20.63
CA SER A 498 38.15 23.99 -20.28
C SER A 498 37.69 25.38 -19.79
N SER A 499 36.79 25.47 -18.81
CA SER A 499 36.42 26.78 -18.25
C SER A 499 36.51 26.80 -16.73
N SER A 500 37.02 27.92 -16.21
CA SER A 500 37.27 28.26 -14.80
C SER A 500 36.05 28.19 -13.86
N ASP A 501 34.88 27.88 -14.41
CA ASP A 501 33.66 27.56 -13.67
C ASP A 501 33.12 26.23 -14.18
N ILE A 502 33.45 25.14 -13.48
CA ILE A 502 32.80 23.84 -13.70
C ILE A 502 31.47 23.92 -12.95
N SER A 503 30.43 24.40 -13.63
CA SER A 503 29.06 24.24 -13.14
C SER A 503 28.68 22.77 -13.34
N PRO A 504 28.45 22.00 -12.27
CA PRO A 504 28.03 20.61 -12.43
C PRO A 504 26.69 20.59 -13.16
N SER A 505 26.61 19.91 -14.30
CA SER A 505 25.32 19.60 -14.91
C SER A 505 24.58 18.71 -13.92
N ILE A 506 23.49 19.22 -13.34
CA ILE A 506 22.68 18.55 -12.31
C ILE A 506 21.96 17.29 -12.85
N ASP A 507 22.18 16.93 -14.11
CA ASP A 507 21.47 15.86 -14.82
C ASP A 507 21.89 14.44 -14.45
N THR A 508 22.97 14.23 -13.68
CA THR A 508 23.27 12.91 -13.11
C THR A 508 22.43 12.67 -11.85
N PRO A 509 21.52 11.68 -11.83
CA PRO A 509 20.66 11.42 -10.68
C PRO A 509 21.51 11.06 -9.45
N PRO A 510 21.16 11.56 -8.25
CA PRO A 510 21.87 11.23 -7.04
C PRO A 510 21.75 9.73 -6.76
N ILE A 511 22.87 9.10 -6.40
CA ILE A 511 22.85 7.72 -5.91
C ILE A 511 22.33 7.77 -4.47
N ARG A 512 21.11 7.26 -4.28
CA ARG A 512 20.50 7.13 -2.96
C ARG A 512 20.88 5.77 -2.38
N GLN A 513 21.62 5.79 -1.29
CA GLN A 513 21.96 4.57 -0.56
C GLN A 513 21.49 4.64 0.88
N HIS A 514 20.92 3.52 1.33
CA HIS A 514 20.54 3.35 2.72
C HIS A 514 21.80 3.34 3.58
N ALA A 515 21.88 4.26 4.54
CA ALA A 515 22.99 4.35 5.46
C ALA A 515 22.68 3.47 6.67
N VAL A 516 23.48 2.45 6.93
CA VAL A 516 23.27 1.57 8.10
C VAL A 516 23.47 2.34 9.43
N ALA A 517 24.15 3.50 9.38
CA ALA A 517 24.37 4.45 10.47
C ALA A 517 24.63 5.87 9.92
N PRO A 518 24.57 6.95 10.74
CA PRO A 518 24.92 8.29 10.29
C PRO A 518 26.37 8.33 9.77
N LEU A 519 26.54 8.71 8.50
CA LEU A 519 27.83 8.94 7.88
C LEU A 519 28.35 10.31 8.31
N GLN A 520 29.55 10.35 8.90
CA GLN A 520 30.13 11.59 9.42
C GLN A 520 31.25 12.12 8.54
N HIS A 521 32.05 11.23 7.96
CA HIS A 521 33.15 11.59 7.06
C HIS A 521 33.21 10.63 5.87
N LEU A 522 33.56 11.19 4.71
CA LEU A 522 33.77 10.47 3.46
C LEU A 522 35.10 10.93 2.86
N ALA A 523 35.87 10.00 2.30
CA ALA A 523 37.05 10.31 1.52
C ALA A 523 37.08 9.43 0.26
N ILE A 524 37.61 9.95 -0.84
CA ILE A 524 37.80 9.24 -2.10
C ILE A 524 39.29 9.26 -2.41
N SER A 525 39.84 8.14 -2.89
CA SER A 525 41.25 8.08 -3.28
C SER A 525 41.52 8.94 -4.53
N PRO A 526 42.75 9.43 -4.72
CA PRO A 526 43.08 10.31 -5.85
C PRO A 526 42.85 9.69 -7.24
N ASP A 527 43.01 8.38 -7.36
CA ASP A 527 42.71 7.60 -8.57
C ASP A 527 41.21 7.28 -8.74
N SER A 528 40.37 7.73 -7.81
CA SER A 528 38.92 7.45 -7.73
C SER A 528 38.57 5.96 -7.64
N ALA A 529 39.53 5.09 -7.31
CA ALA A 529 39.31 3.65 -7.23
C ALA A 529 38.74 3.20 -5.87
N LEU A 530 38.99 3.96 -4.81
CA LEU A 530 38.61 3.62 -3.43
C LEU A 530 37.77 4.72 -2.80
N VAL A 531 36.87 4.31 -1.90
CA VAL A 531 36.09 5.21 -1.06
C VAL A 531 36.14 4.72 0.39
N ALA A 532 36.40 5.64 1.31
CA ALA A 532 36.40 5.39 2.74
C ALA A 532 35.25 6.15 3.41
N CYS A 533 34.59 5.53 4.38
CA CYS A 533 33.59 6.20 5.22
C CYS A 533 33.83 5.92 6.70
N ALA A 534 33.55 6.93 7.53
CA ALA A 534 33.52 6.79 8.99
C ALA A 534 32.06 6.86 9.47
N VAL A 535 31.62 5.82 10.18
CA VAL A 535 30.22 5.66 10.61
C VAL A 535 30.13 5.37 12.11
N LYS A 536 28.98 5.74 12.70
CA LYS A 536 28.72 5.52 14.13
C LYS A 536 28.36 4.05 14.37
N ALA A 537 29.18 3.32 15.12
CA ALA A 537 28.89 1.94 15.50
C ALA A 537 27.74 1.89 16.52
N LYS A 538 26.81 0.94 16.34
CA LYS A 538 25.81 0.61 17.37
C LYS A 538 26.40 -0.47 18.28
N ASN A 539 26.71 -0.11 19.52
CA ASN A 539 27.25 -1.06 20.49
C ASN A 539 26.14 -2.05 20.93
N PRO A 540 26.21 -3.36 20.65
CA PRO A 540 25.09 -4.29 20.87
C PRO A 540 24.80 -4.62 22.35
N GLN A 541 25.63 -4.20 23.30
CA GLN A 541 25.57 -4.68 24.69
C GLN A 541 25.13 -3.66 25.76
N ASN A 542 24.77 -2.41 25.43
CA ASN A 542 24.47 -1.41 26.46
C ASN A 542 23.00 -0.95 26.45
N LEU A 543 22.23 -1.48 27.42
CA LEU A 543 20.86 -1.08 27.77
C LEU A 543 20.79 0.13 28.73
N ASN A 544 21.94 0.64 29.19
CA ASN A 544 22.02 1.76 30.12
C ASN A 544 22.71 2.93 29.41
N GLY A 545 22.00 4.04 29.23
CA GLY A 545 22.38 5.20 28.39
C GLY A 545 23.59 6.02 28.85
N SER A 546 24.76 5.38 28.97
CA SER A 546 26.06 6.04 29.14
C SER A 546 26.80 6.00 27.80
N GLU A 547 27.01 7.19 27.23
CA GLU A 547 27.54 7.42 25.90
C GLU A 547 29.06 7.15 25.80
N ALA A 548 29.42 6.14 25.02
CA ALA A 548 30.66 6.15 24.24
C ALA A 548 30.40 5.42 22.92
N SER A 549 29.84 6.12 21.92
CA SER A 549 29.58 5.55 20.61
C SER A 549 30.88 5.40 19.82
N SER A 550 31.36 4.18 19.62
CA SER A 550 32.57 3.93 18.81
C SER A 550 32.37 4.29 17.34
N THR A 551 33.46 4.69 16.68
CA THR A 551 33.54 4.92 15.25
C THR A 551 34.03 3.65 14.57
N GLU A 552 33.36 3.24 13.50
CA GLU A 552 33.87 2.24 12.58
C GLU A 552 34.29 2.92 11.28
N VAL A 553 35.46 2.53 10.76
CA VAL A 553 35.93 2.96 9.44
C VAL A 553 35.82 1.81 8.46
N TYR A 554 35.28 2.13 7.30
CA TYR A 554 35.16 1.21 6.19
C TYR A 554 35.91 1.74 4.97
N LEU A 555 36.51 0.83 4.21
CA LEU A 555 37.19 1.11 2.95
C LEU A 555 36.68 0.15 1.88
N PHE A 556 36.26 0.69 0.74
CA PHE A 556 35.62 -0.04 -0.35
C PHE A 556 36.22 0.32 -1.70
N ARG A 557 35.98 -0.53 -2.71
CA ARG A 557 36.25 -0.17 -4.11
C ARG A 557 35.07 0.61 -4.68
N MET A 558 35.36 1.69 -5.38
CA MET A 558 34.35 2.55 -6.01
C MET A 558 33.47 1.78 -7.00
N GLN A 559 34.05 0.81 -7.71
CA GLN A 559 33.29 -0.05 -8.63
C GLN A 559 32.19 -0.87 -7.94
N ASP A 560 32.43 -1.37 -6.73
CA ASP A 560 31.45 -2.15 -5.95
C ASP A 560 30.27 -1.28 -5.48
N VAL A 561 30.56 -0.01 -5.19
CA VAL A 561 29.55 1.00 -4.82
C VAL A 561 28.71 1.39 -6.03
N LEU A 562 29.33 1.54 -7.20
CA LEU A 562 28.64 1.89 -8.45
C LEU A 562 27.82 0.74 -9.04
N SER A 563 28.31 -0.50 -8.99
CA SER A 563 27.59 -1.67 -9.52
C SER A 563 26.31 -1.98 -8.73
N SER A 564 26.36 -1.84 -7.40
CA SER A 564 25.20 -2.03 -6.52
C SER A 564 24.13 -0.93 -6.65
N ALA A 565 24.50 0.25 -7.15
CA ALA A 565 23.53 1.31 -7.48
C ALA A 565 22.68 0.97 -8.73
N GLY A 566 23.22 0.16 -9.65
CA GLY A 566 22.52 -0.29 -10.87
C GLY A 566 21.51 -1.41 -10.60
N GLU A 567 21.81 -2.35 -9.71
CA GLU A 567 20.91 -3.48 -9.36
C GLU A 567 19.64 -3.04 -8.63
N LEU A 568 19.70 -1.96 -7.84
CA LEU A 568 18.50 -1.36 -7.20
C LEU A 568 17.60 -0.61 -8.19
N SER A 569 18.07 -0.32 -9.41
CA SER A 569 17.29 0.37 -10.43
C SER A 569 16.69 -0.56 -11.48
N LEU A 570 17.28 -1.73 -11.72
CA LEU A 570 16.84 -2.64 -12.79
C LEU A 570 17.16 -4.10 -12.46
N SER A 571 16.29 -4.79 -11.72
CA SER A 571 16.08 -6.25 -11.81
C SER A 571 14.83 -6.69 -11.03
N PRO A 572 13.89 -7.43 -11.64
CA PRO A 572 12.93 -8.25 -10.89
C PRO A 572 13.65 -9.49 -10.32
N VAL A 573 13.01 -10.27 -9.43
CA VAL A 573 13.29 -11.68 -9.02
C VAL A 573 13.45 -11.85 -7.48
N PRO A 574 13.08 -12.99 -6.84
CA PRO A 574 12.15 -14.07 -7.19
C PRO A 574 10.95 -14.19 -6.23
N THR A 575 9.85 -14.78 -6.72
CA THR A 575 8.77 -15.37 -5.91
C THR A 575 9.31 -16.50 -5.03
N LEU A 576 9.19 -16.36 -3.71
CA LEU A 576 9.42 -17.44 -2.76
C LEU A 576 8.09 -17.94 -2.21
N ASP A 577 7.82 -19.23 -2.46
CA ASP A 577 6.69 -20.00 -1.95
C ASP A 577 6.62 -19.96 -0.40
N PRO A 578 5.41 -20.10 0.18
CA PRO A 578 5.23 -20.08 1.63
C PRO A 578 5.62 -21.42 2.26
N PRO A 579 6.37 -21.46 3.38
CA PRO A 579 6.50 -22.69 4.16
C PRO A 579 5.28 -22.88 5.07
N ASN A 580 4.67 -24.06 4.92
CA ASN A 580 3.64 -24.59 5.80
C ASN A 580 4.18 -24.97 7.19
N SER A 581 3.30 -24.81 8.18
CA SER A 581 3.16 -25.56 9.45
C SER A 581 3.90 -25.05 10.72
N PRO A 582 3.29 -25.28 11.91
CA PRO A 582 3.43 -24.42 13.07
C PRO A 582 4.36 -25.01 14.14
N GLN A 583 5.28 -24.21 14.68
CA GLN A 583 5.88 -24.51 15.97
C GLN A 583 5.66 -23.35 16.94
N ARG A 584 4.91 -23.68 17.99
CA ARG A 584 4.82 -22.91 19.23
C ARG A 584 6.23 -22.82 19.83
N SER A 585 6.71 -21.60 20.03
CA SER A 585 7.68 -21.29 21.07
C SER A 585 7.32 -19.94 21.65
N SER A 586 6.78 -19.97 22.86
CA SER A 586 6.60 -18.83 23.74
C SER A 586 7.96 -18.39 24.29
N SER A 587 8.42 -17.20 23.90
CA SER A 587 9.38 -16.44 24.70
C SER A 587 9.26 -14.96 24.34
N SER A 588 8.75 -14.21 25.31
CA SER A 588 8.78 -12.76 25.35
C SER A 588 10.22 -12.23 25.35
N MET A 589 10.40 -11.06 24.74
CA MET A 589 11.55 -10.15 24.80
C MET A 589 12.76 -10.42 23.90
N SER A 590 13.24 -9.31 23.33
CA SER A 590 14.53 -9.07 22.67
C SER A 590 14.76 -9.69 21.29
N HIS A 591 14.43 -8.93 20.24
CA HIS A 591 15.22 -8.99 19.01
C HIS A 591 15.54 -7.57 18.53
N PHE A 592 16.69 -7.10 19.02
CA PHE A 592 17.50 -6.06 18.40
C PHE A 592 17.63 -6.35 16.90
N SER A 593 17.43 -5.33 16.06
CA SER A 593 17.73 -5.40 14.63
C SER A 593 19.20 -5.80 14.46
N ALA A 594 19.45 -7.03 14.04
CA ALA A 594 20.79 -7.47 13.69
C ALA A 594 21.34 -6.58 12.57
N PHE A 595 22.48 -5.98 12.84
CA PHE A 595 23.25 -5.15 11.92
C PHE A 595 23.68 -6.05 10.74
N SER A 596 23.22 -5.76 9.53
CA SER A 596 23.87 -6.29 8.33
C SER A 596 24.89 -5.23 7.90
N PRO A 597 26.20 -5.54 7.83
CA PRO A 597 27.17 -4.61 7.26
C PRO A 597 26.73 -4.23 5.83
N PRO A 598 27.19 -3.08 5.30
CA PRO A 598 27.00 -2.78 3.88
C PRO A 598 27.39 -4.01 3.04
N PRO A 599 26.69 -4.33 1.94
CA PRO A 599 26.98 -5.53 1.14
C PRO A 599 28.39 -5.54 0.52
N TRP A 600 29.17 -4.48 0.71
CA TRP A 600 30.51 -4.31 0.19
C TRP A 600 31.54 -4.92 1.15
N LYS A 601 32.51 -5.63 0.59
CA LYS A 601 33.60 -6.24 1.35
C LYS A 601 34.49 -5.13 1.93
N ASN A 602 34.37 -4.86 3.23
CA ASN A 602 35.26 -3.93 3.92
C ASN A 602 36.70 -4.44 3.84
N ILE A 603 37.61 -3.59 3.36
CA ILE A 603 39.03 -3.90 3.27
C ILE A 603 39.71 -3.77 4.65
N ILE A 604 39.25 -2.82 5.49
CA ILE A 604 39.84 -2.56 6.82
C ILE A 604 39.54 -3.71 7.78
N ARG A 605 40.59 -4.16 8.48
CA ARG A 605 40.53 -5.30 9.42
C ARG A 605 40.39 -4.90 10.88
N GLU A 606 40.86 -3.70 11.25
CA GLU A 606 40.83 -3.14 12.61
C GLU A 606 40.33 -1.69 12.53
N GLY A 607 39.09 -1.44 12.97
CA GLY A 607 38.37 -0.21 12.63
C GLY A 607 37.69 0.55 13.78
N ASN A 608 37.85 0.14 15.03
CA ASN A 608 37.23 0.85 16.17
C ASN A 608 38.15 1.95 16.71
N ILE A 609 37.83 3.23 16.44
CA ILE A 609 38.74 4.37 16.71
C ILE A 609 38.16 5.36 17.74
N GLY A 610 37.43 4.85 18.73
CA GLY A 610 36.87 5.69 19.79
C GLY A 610 35.69 6.57 19.32
N PRO A 611 35.30 7.60 20.08
CA PRO A 611 34.01 8.26 19.90
C PRO A 611 33.90 9.07 18.61
N ILE A 612 32.79 8.91 17.88
CA ILE A 612 32.60 9.58 16.57
C ILE A 612 32.56 11.10 16.63
N ALA A 613 32.15 11.67 17.77
CA ALA A 613 32.20 13.11 18.01
C ALA A 613 33.65 13.67 17.99
N GLY A 614 34.64 12.81 18.16
CA GLY A 614 36.05 13.17 18.08
C GLY A 614 36.61 13.16 16.65
N VAL A 615 35.93 12.61 15.65
CA VAL A 615 36.49 12.54 14.29
C VAL A 615 36.53 13.92 13.65
N ARG A 616 37.71 14.35 13.17
CA ARG A 616 37.93 15.67 12.60
C ARG A 616 38.20 15.66 11.09
N GLY A 617 38.62 14.54 10.53
CA GLY A 617 38.76 14.41 9.08
C GLY A 617 39.40 13.09 8.68
N MET A 618 39.20 12.72 7.42
CA MET A 618 39.71 11.50 6.80
C MET A 618 40.31 11.83 5.44
N LYS A 619 41.55 11.42 5.17
CA LYS A 619 42.25 11.72 3.91
C LYS A 619 43.09 10.53 3.45
N PHE A 620 43.21 10.39 2.12
CA PHE A 620 44.15 9.46 1.49
C PHE A 620 45.51 10.14 1.25
N SER A 621 46.59 9.36 1.17
CA SER A 621 47.84 9.81 0.54
C SER A 621 47.61 10.08 -0.94
N LYS A 622 48.46 10.91 -1.58
CA LYS A 622 48.24 11.31 -2.98
C LYS A 622 48.35 10.13 -3.96
N ASP A 623 49.14 9.13 -3.62
CA ASP A 623 49.26 7.89 -4.38
C ASP A 623 48.16 6.86 -4.05
N GLY A 624 47.31 7.15 -3.06
CA GLY A 624 46.24 6.26 -2.60
C GLY A 624 46.71 5.07 -1.76
N SER A 625 48.00 4.96 -1.42
CA SER A 625 48.57 3.83 -0.66
C SER A 625 48.17 3.81 0.83
N PHE A 626 47.85 4.98 1.39
CA PHE A 626 47.52 5.14 2.81
C PHE A 626 46.18 5.85 3.00
N LEU A 627 45.44 5.42 4.02
CA LEU A 627 44.27 6.12 4.55
C LEU A 627 44.61 6.60 5.96
N ALA A 628 44.39 7.88 6.25
CA ALA A 628 44.50 8.39 7.61
C ALA A 628 43.18 8.96 8.13
N LEU A 629 42.96 8.78 9.42
CA LEU A 629 41.86 9.37 10.17
C LEU A 629 42.42 10.17 11.35
N ALA A 630 42.05 11.44 11.45
CA ALA A 630 42.39 12.28 12.59
C ALA A 630 41.20 12.36 13.55
N THR A 631 41.47 12.05 14.82
CA THR A 631 40.51 12.15 15.92
C THR A 631 41.04 13.06 17.02
N GLU A 632 40.17 13.90 17.55
CA GLU A 632 40.40 14.76 18.71
C GLU A 632 39.45 14.27 19.82
N PRO A 633 39.89 13.34 20.69
CA PRO A 633 39.09 12.90 21.83
C PRO A 633 38.72 14.06 22.76
N SER A 634 37.67 13.86 23.56
CA SER A 634 37.21 14.83 24.55
C SER A 634 38.37 15.35 25.42
N PRO A 635 38.37 16.63 25.84
CA PRO A 635 39.47 17.22 26.59
C PRO A 635 39.82 16.38 27.83
N SER A 636 41.05 15.88 27.88
CA SER A 636 41.61 15.28 29.09
C SER A 636 42.24 16.37 29.96
N VAL A 637 42.30 16.22 31.26
CA VAL A 637 43.07 17.11 32.14
C VAL A 637 44.39 16.45 32.51
N ASP A 638 45.48 17.23 32.57
CA ASP A 638 46.75 16.77 33.12
C ASP A 638 46.67 16.61 34.65
N SER A 639 47.76 16.14 35.26
CA SER A 639 47.90 16.00 36.72
C SER A 639 47.73 17.31 37.50
N GLU A 640 47.76 18.46 36.83
CA GLU A 640 47.62 19.80 37.40
C GLU A 640 46.23 20.41 37.13
N GLY A 641 45.33 19.67 36.46
CA GLY A 641 43.97 20.12 36.14
C GLY A 641 43.86 20.97 34.88
N ASN A 642 44.92 21.11 34.09
CA ASN A 642 44.88 21.86 32.84
C ASN A 642 44.35 21.00 31.69
N PRO A 643 43.51 21.54 30.79
CA PRO A 643 43.03 20.81 29.64
C PRO A 643 44.16 20.48 28.65
N VAL A 644 44.45 19.19 28.50
CA VAL A 644 45.29 18.61 27.47
C VAL A 644 44.43 18.26 26.26
N LEU A 645 44.60 19.04 25.20
CA LEU A 645 44.08 18.71 23.88
C LEU A 645 45.06 17.80 23.17
N LYS A 646 44.52 16.69 22.66
CA LYS A 646 45.26 15.62 22.02
C LYS A 646 44.60 15.31 20.68
N VAL A 647 45.40 15.27 19.61
CA VAL A 647 44.95 14.76 18.31
C VAL A 647 45.66 13.46 18.05
N THR A 648 44.89 12.41 17.82
CA THR A 648 45.37 11.10 17.41
C THR A 648 45.14 10.96 15.91
N VAL A 649 46.19 10.64 15.15
CA VAL A 649 46.02 10.28 13.74
C VAL A 649 46.37 8.81 13.59
N THR A 650 45.45 8.08 12.95
CA THR A 650 45.55 6.63 12.75
C THR A 650 45.68 6.35 11.25
N LEU A 651 46.65 5.52 10.86
CA LEU A 651 46.97 5.20 9.47
C LEU A 651 46.75 3.73 9.15
N TRP A 652 46.11 3.46 8.01
CA TRP A 652 45.94 2.12 7.43
C TRP A 652 46.59 2.04 6.05
N SER A 653 47.08 0.86 5.70
CA SER A 653 47.39 0.51 4.30
C SER A 653 46.09 0.25 3.55
N THR A 654 45.95 0.85 2.37
CA THR A 654 44.77 0.63 1.51
C THR A 654 44.85 -0.68 0.73
N GLN A 655 46.04 -1.28 0.60
CA GLN A 655 46.26 -2.51 -0.15
C GLN A 655 45.70 -3.74 0.58
N ASP A 656 45.91 -3.83 1.89
CA ASP A 656 45.53 -5.00 2.70
C ASP A 656 44.62 -4.67 3.91
N GLY A 657 44.35 -3.38 4.14
CA GLY A 657 43.50 -2.86 5.21
C GLY A 657 44.11 -2.95 6.60
N ARG A 658 45.42 -3.18 6.69
CA ARG A 658 46.14 -3.32 7.96
C ARG A 658 46.40 -1.97 8.60
N LEU A 659 46.20 -1.88 9.92
CA LEU A 659 46.63 -0.74 10.72
C LEU A 659 48.16 -0.67 10.72
N LEU A 660 48.70 0.45 10.23
CA LEU A 660 50.15 0.68 10.17
C LEU A 660 50.66 1.31 11.46
N THR A 661 50.02 2.39 11.91
CA THR A 661 50.42 3.12 13.12
C THR A 661 49.31 4.04 13.63
N SER A 662 49.39 4.43 14.88
CA SER A 662 48.57 5.48 15.50
C SER A 662 49.47 6.30 16.42
N PHE A 663 49.37 7.61 16.36
CA PHE A 663 50.22 8.49 17.15
C PHE A 663 49.49 9.74 17.61
N ASP A 664 50.03 10.31 18.68
CA ASP A 664 49.41 11.37 19.43
C ASP A 664 50.17 12.69 19.35
N ILE A 665 49.44 13.76 19.11
CA ILE A 665 49.94 15.13 19.03
C ILE A 665 49.37 15.89 20.22
N ASN A 666 50.25 16.25 21.15
CA ASN A 666 49.89 16.99 22.36
C ASN A 666 50.07 18.49 22.14
N ASN A 667 49.13 19.29 22.64
CA ASN A 667 49.19 20.74 22.68
C ASN A 667 50.28 21.23 23.66
N PRO A 668 51.23 22.12 23.25
CA PRO A 668 52.23 22.70 24.16
C PRO A 668 51.69 23.78 25.12
N GLY A 669 50.38 24.05 25.11
CA GLY A 669 49.71 24.88 26.12
C GLY A 669 49.71 26.38 25.79
N ARG A 670 48.51 26.91 25.48
CA ARG A 670 48.08 28.28 25.82
C ARG A 670 46.60 28.50 25.48
N GLN A 671 45.99 29.35 26.30
CA GLN A 671 44.56 29.65 26.45
C GLN A 671 44.00 30.41 25.24
N ASP A 672 43.07 29.77 24.51
CA ASP A 672 41.89 30.39 23.88
C ASP A 672 40.99 29.26 23.36
N LEU A 673 40.21 28.68 24.27
CA LEU A 673 39.51 27.40 24.08
C LEU A 673 38.03 27.59 23.71
N THR A 674 37.78 28.15 22.53
CA THR A 674 36.44 28.14 21.90
C THR A 674 36.38 27.32 20.61
N SER A 675 37.49 26.75 20.14
CA SER A 675 37.57 26.04 18.84
C SER A 675 38.50 24.80 18.86
N SER A 676 38.32 23.91 17.87
CA SER A 676 39.10 22.66 17.64
C SER A 676 40.61 22.92 17.56
N PHE A 677 41.43 22.06 18.18
CA PHE A 677 42.90 22.12 18.09
C PHE A 677 43.38 21.85 16.67
N LEU A 678 42.79 20.86 16.00
CA LEU A 678 43.13 20.51 14.62
C LEU A 678 42.51 21.52 13.65
N THR A 679 43.31 22.06 12.75
CA THR A 679 42.84 22.81 11.57
C THR A 679 42.78 21.91 10.34
N THR A 680 43.87 21.23 10.01
CA THR A 680 43.94 20.24 8.91
C THR A 680 45.17 19.34 9.11
N TYR A 681 45.29 18.33 8.25
CA TYR A 681 46.50 17.53 8.10
C TYR A 681 46.68 17.07 6.65
N SER A 682 47.90 16.66 6.31
CA SER A 682 48.29 16.12 5.00
C SER A 682 49.25 14.95 5.21
N LEU A 683 49.16 13.93 4.35
CA LEU A 683 50.03 12.75 4.39
C LEU A 683 51.11 12.85 3.32
N PHE A 684 52.33 12.45 3.69
CA PHE A 684 53.40 12.25 2.73
C PHE A 684 53.10 11.07 1.83
N ASN A 685 53.53 11.15 0.58
CA ASN A 685 53.23 10.15 -0.44
C ASN A 685 54.17 8.96 -0.33
N THR A 686 55.44 9.21 -0.05
CA THR A 686 56.50 8.21 -0.11
C THR A 686 56.79 7.54 1.24
N HIS A 687 56.39 8.17 2.34
CA HIS A 687 56.69 7.74 3.70
C HIS A 687 55.46 7.89 4.60
N PRO A 688 55.31 7.09 5.68
CA PRO A 688 54.20 7.20 6.64
C PRO A 688 54.40 8.39 7.60
N GLU A 689 54.66 9.56 7.02
CA GLU A 689 54.82 10.85 7.70
C GLU A 689 53.64 11.76 7.42
N PHE A 690 53.51 12.82 8.21
CA PHE A 690 52.37 13.72 8.11
C PHE A 690 52.73 15.13 8.53
N LEU A 691 51.97 16.05 7.94
CA LEU A 691 51.95 17.45 8.26
C LEU A 691 50.64 17.76 8.99
N VAL A 692 50.69 18.45 10.12
CA VAL A 692 49.50 18.87 10.88
C VAL A 692 49.52 20.37 11.06
N ILE A 693 48.41 21.00 10.72
CA ILE A 693 48.15 22.41 11.01
C ILE A 693 47.20 22.48 12.19
N SER A 694 47.60 23.23 13.21
CA SER A 694 46.85 23.45 14.43
C SER A 694 46.63 24.94 14.65
N GLN A 695 45.47 25.28 15.22
CA GLN A 695 45.10 26.66 15.59
C GLN A 695 45.31 27.69 14.47
N ARG A 696 45.22 27.25 13.20
CA ARG A 696 45.40 28.04 11.98
C ARG A 696 46.77 28.72 11.81
N ASN A 697 47.76 28.50 12.66
CA ASN A 697 49.05 29.16 12.52
C ASN A 697 50.23 28.31 12.97
N SER A 698 50.00 27.14 13.56
CA SER A 698 51.06 26.27 14.03
C SER A 698 51.16 25.09 13.09
N ILE A 699 52.35 24.85 12.55
CA ILE A 699 52.64 23.71 11.69
C ILE A 699 53.51 22.72 12.45
N TYR A 700 53.13 21.45 12.39
CA TYR A 700 53.85 20.33 12.98
C TYR A 700 54.16 19.32 11.88
N HIS A 701 55.44 19.07 11.65
CA HIS A 701 55.90 17.93 10.86
C HIS A 701 56.44 16.87 11.83
N ARG A 702 56.03 15.63 11.60
CA ARG A 702 56.51 14.51 12.40
C ARG A 702 56.90 13.35 11.49
N SER A 703 58.19 13.10 11.47
CA SER A 703 58.77 11.85 10.99
C SER A 703 58.79 10.81 12.13
N GLN A 704 59.11 9.56 11.82
CA GLN A 704 59.24 8.50 12.83
C GLN A 704 60.27 8.83 13.94
N THR A 705 61.21 9.75 13.67
CA THR A 705 62.37 10.04 14.53
C THR A 705 62.53 11.52 14.91
N GLN A 706 61.88 12.46 14.22
CA GLN A 706 62.01 13.90 14.47
C GLN A 706 60.65 14.60 14.54
N LYS A 707 60.55 15.56 15.46
CA LYS A 707 59.40 16.46 15.60
C LYS A 707 59.88 17.88 15.33
N VAL A 708 59.41 18.47 14.24
CA VAL A 708 59.70 19.86 13.89
C VAL A 708 58.40 20.66 13.99
N SER A 709 58.45 21.83 14.62
CA SER A 709 57.29 22.70 14.78
C SER A 709 57.66 24.15 14.57
N GLY A 710 56.82 24.88 13.84
CA GLY A 710 56.97 26.33 13.65
C GLY A 710 55.63 27.05 13.74
N ARG A 711 55.71 28.36 13.98
CA ARG A 711 54.56 29.26 13.98
C ARG A 711 54.62 30.16 12.77
N MET A 712 53.56 30.15 11.99
CA MET A 712 53.39 30.93 10.77
C MET A 712 52.77 32.28 11.08
N ASN A 713 53.26 33.32 10.39
CA ASN A 713 52.66 34.65 10.35
C ASN A 713 51.48 34.71 9.34
N LEU A 714 50.81 33.57 9.15
CA LEU A 714 49.68 33.37 8.25
C LEU A 714 48.56 32.69 9.02
N ARG A 715 47.33 32.97 8.63
CA ARG A 715 46.15 32.22 9.07
C ARG A 715 45.83 31.16 8.04
N LEU A 716 46.19 29.93 8.33
CA LEU A 716 46.08 28.75 7.49
C LEU A 716 44.70 28.09 7.66
N TYR A 717 44.19 27.55 6.55
CA TYR A 717 42.91 26.86 6.47
C TYR A 717 43.05 25.43 5.98
N ASP A 718 43.94 25.17 5.03
CA ASP A 718 44.22 23.81 4.53
C ASP A 718 45.65 23.70 3.99
N ALA A 719 46.11 22.46 3.77
CA ALA A 719 47.44 22.16 3.22
C ALA A 719 47.44 20.91 2.34
N LEU A 720 48.28 20.93 1.32
CA LEU A 720 48.54 19.82 0.40
C LEU A 720 50.05 19.67 0.21
N LEU A 721 50.51 18.44 0.02
CA LEU A 721 51.91 18.15 -0.33
C LEU A 721 52.07 18.02 -1.84
N THR A 722 53.24 18.40 -2.36
CA THR A 722 53.63 18.15 -3.75
C THR A 722 53.86 16.65 -3.99
N GLU A 723 54.02 16.24 -5.26
CA GLU A 723 54.15 14.81 -5.61
C GLU A 723 55.43 14.17 -5.11
N ASP A 724 56.50 14.97 -5.09
CA ASP A 724 57.83 14.62 -4.64
C ASP A 724 58.02 14.79 -3.14
N ASP A 725 56.98 15.21 -2.40
CA ASP A 725 57.04 15.53 -0.96
C ASP A 725 58.00 16.69 -0.59
N GLU A 726 58.60 17.38 -1.56
CA GLU A 726 59.59 18.46 -1.35
C GLU A 726 58.96 19.82 -1.04
N GLY A 727 57.67 19.99 -1.34
CA GLY A 727 56.95 21.25 -1.16
C GLY A 727 55.58 21.08 -0.51
N VAL A 728 55.17 22.12 0.21
CA VAL A 728 53.86 22.25 0.85
C VAL A 728 53.11 23.42 0.20
N ILE A 729 51.91 23.14 -0.28
CA ILE A 729 50.95 24.12 -0.77
C ILE A 729 50.00 24.46 0.38
N LEU A 730 50.00 25.71 0.82
CA LEU A 730 49.23 26.20 1.95
C LEU A 730 48.10 27.11 1.45
N LEU A 731 46.87 26.87 1.93
CA LEU A 731 45.75 27.79 1.76
C LEU A 731 45.62 28.65 3.01
N GLY A 732 45.73 29.97 2.86
CA GLY A 732 45.75 30.88 4.00
C GLY A 732 45.39 32.33 3.68
N ASP A 733 45.22 33.13 4.72
CA ASP A 733 45.18 34.59 4.62
C ASP A 733 46.27 35.23 5.52
N ASN A 734 46.51 36.53 5.32
CA ASN A 734 47.52 37.30 6.07
C ASN A 734 46.98 37.90 7.38
N GLY A 735 45.83 37.45 7.88
CA GLY A 735 45.16 37.91 9.10
C GLY A 735 44.46 39.28 9.01
N THR A 736 44.99 40.21 8.22
CA THR A 736 44.53 41.61 8.16
C THR A 736 43.52 41.88 7.06
N GLN A 737 43.78 41.40 5.84
CA GLN A 737 42.95 41.69 4.66
C GLN A 737 41.89 40.61 4.40
N LYS A 738 41.94 39.47 5.12
CA LYS A 738 41.06 38.28 4.93
C LYS A 738 40.94 37.82 3.47
N ILE A 739 41.97 38.09 2.67
CA ILE A 739 42.04 37.63 1.27
C ILE A 739 42.69 36.25 1.28
N LEU A 740 41.99 35.25 0.72
CA LEU A 740 42.53 33.91 0.54
C LEU A 740 43.62 33.90 -0.52
N ASN A 741 44.74 33.25 -0.19
CA ASN A 741 45.88 33.07 -1.07
C ASN A 741 46.42 31.64 -0.97
N ILE A 742 47.07 31.21 -2.04
CA ILE A 742 47.92 30.02 -2.06
C ILE A 742 49.34 30.47 -1.77
N TYR A 743 49.98 29.79 -0.83
CA TYR A 743 51.40 29.92 -0.52
C TYR A 743 52.12 28.61 -0.80
N THR A 744 53.39 28.68 -1.15
CA THR A 744 54.28 27.51 -1.25
C THR A 744 55.39 27.63 -0.22
N LEU A 745 55.75 26.49 0.39
CA LEU A 745 56.78 26.39 1.42
C LEU A 745 57.58 25.10 1.19
N PRO A 746 58.92 25.13 1.11
CA PRO A 746 59.72 23.91 1.04
C PRO A 746 59.54 23.07 2.31
N THR A 747 59.40 21.75 2.15
CA THR A 747 59.23 20.84 3.29
C THR A 747 60.41 20.89 4.25
N ALA A 748 61.63 21.10 3.73
CA ALA A 748 62.85 21.22 4.54
C ALA A 748 62.86 22.42 5.51
N ASN A 749 62.03 23.44 5.27
CA ASN A 749 62.01 24.69 6.04
C ASN A 749 60.63 24.95 6.68
N ILE A 750 59.91 23.88 7.03
CA ILE A 750 58.50 23.96 7.43
C ILE A 750 58.27 24.82 8.67
N GLU A 751 59.32 25.01 9.48
CA GLU A 751 59.30 25.84 10.68
C GLU A 751 59.51 27.33 10.42
N ARG A 752 59.95 27.73 9.22
CA ARG A 752 60.34 29.10 8.89
C ARG A 752 59.24 29.82 8.13
N SER A 753 58.48 30.65 8.84
CA SER A 753 57.38 31.41 8.25
C SER A 753 57.79 32.36 7.11
N GLU A 754 59.04 32.82 7.11
CA GLU A 754 59.58 33.75 6.11
C GLU A 754 59.81 33.09 4.75
N ASP A 755 59.93 31.76 4.70
CA ASP A 755 60.14 30.99 3.48
C ASP A 755 58.82 30.69 2.74
N ALA A 756 57.67 31.02 3.35
CA ALA A 756 56.37 30.87 2.72
C ALA A 756 56.15 31.96 1.65
N SER A 757 56.25 31.58 0.38
CA SER A 757 56.09 32.49 -0.74
C SER A 757 54.65 32.53 -1.24
N ARG A 758 54.09 33.72 -1.48
CA ARG A 758 52.74 33.86 -2.02
C ARG A 758 52.76 33.50 -3.51
N TYR A 759 52.05 32.45 -3.87
CA TYR A 759 51.88 32.04 -5.26
C TYR A 759 50.77 32.82 -5.96
N ARG A 760 49.54 32.81 -5.40
CA ARG A 760 48.38 33.38 -6.09
C ARG A 760 47.26 33.83 -5.14
N LYS A 761 46.53 34.89 -5.53
CA LYS A 761 45.25 35.29 -4.93
C LYS A 761 44.11 34.40 -5.45
N ILE A 762 43.25 33.95 -4.55
CA ILE A 762 42.08 33.14 -4.91
C ILE A 762 40.83 34.01 -4.94
N ASP A 763 39.97 33.82 -5.94
CA ASP A 763 38.67 34.48 -6.03
C ASP A 763 37.58 33.68 -5.28
N LEU A 764 37.86 33.38 -4.01
CA LEU A 764 36.94 32.75 -3.07
C LEU A 764 36.69 33.72 -1.92
N THR A 765 35.43 34.02 -1.63
CA THR A 765 35.06 34.94 -0.55
C THR A 765 35.29 34.37 0.85
N SER A 766 35.20 33.05 0.99
CA SER A 766 35.46 32.31 2.23
C SER A 766 35.76 30.85 1.91
N TYR A 767 36.59 30.21 2.74
CA TYR A 767 36.80 28.76 2.78
C TYR A 767 36.53 28.27 4.20
N GLU A 768 35.67 27.28 4.33
CA GLU A 768 35.27 26.69 5.60
C GLU A 768 35.71 25.21 5.65
N PRO A 769 36.83 24.87 6.33
CA PRO A 769 37.42 23.53 6.30
C PRO A 769 36.49 22.39 6.77
N THR A 770 35.39 22.69 7.47
CA THR A 770 34.41 21.71 7.93
C THR A 770 33.39 21.32 6.86
N THR A 771 33.20 22.15 5.82
CA THR A 771 32.19 21.95 4.77
C THR A 771 32.73 22.06 3.35
N ASP A 772 33.91 22.65 3.20
CA ASP A 772 34.64 22.80 1.95
C ASP A 772 35.81 21.81 1.92
N SER A 773 36.30 21.46 0.74
CA SER A 773 37.42 20.54 0.59
C SER A 773 38.30 20.93 -0.59
N MET A 774 39.61 20.69 -0.45
CA MET A 774 40.62 21.03 -1.45
C MET A 774 41.46 19.81 -1.80
N CYS A 775 41.73 19.59 -3.09
CA CYS A 775 42.63 18.54 -3.56
C CYS A 775 43.52 19.01 -4.71
N LEU A 776 44.67 18.35 -4.90
CA LEU A 776 45.57 18.58 -6.03
C LEU A 776 45.30 17.51 -7.09
N SER A 777 44.91 17.93 -8.29
CA SER A 777 44.57 17.07 -9.41
C SER A 777 45.43 17.39 -10.63
N THR A 778 45.56 16.44 -11.55
CA THR A 778 46.18 16.65 -12.86
C THR A 778 45.10 16.51 -13.93
N HIS A 779 44.77 17.60 -14.61
CA HIS A 779 43.78 17.62 -15.68
C HIS A 779 44.47 18.01 -16.99
N GLN A 780 44.37 17.15 -18.01
CA GLN A 780 44.99 17.35 -19.34
C GLN A 780 46.50 17.67 -19.29
N GLY A 781 47.22 17.08 -18.33
CA GLY A 781 48.66 17.30 -18.14
C GLY A 781 49.02 18.62 -17.42
N ARG A 782 48.04 19.39 -16.96
CA ARG A 782 48.23 20.58 -16.11
C ARG A 782 47.83 20.26 -14.67
N LYS A 783 48.66 20.69 -13.72
CA LYS A 783 48.37 20.56 -12.28
C LYS A 783 47.41 21.66 -11.86
N GLU A 784 46.31 21.28 -11.22
CA GLU A 784 45.26 22.18 -10.75
C GLU A 784 44.86 21.82 -9.31
N ILE A 785 44.63 22.83 -8.49
CA ILE A 785 44.03 22.72 -7.17
C ILE A 785 42.54 22.89 -7.34
N LEU A 786 41.77 21.86 -7.00
CA LEU A 786 40.31 21.87 -7.04
C LEU A 786 39.78 22.18 -5.64
N VAL A 787 38.89 23.17 -5.55
CA VAL A 787 38.20 23.56 -4.31
C VAL A 787 36.71 23.31 -4.48
N ALA A 788 36.17 22.35 -3.73
CA ALA A 788 34.74 22.10 -3.63
C ALA A 788 34.16 22.90 -2.47
N THR A 789 33.11 23.69 -2.73
CA THR A 789 32.47 24.54 -1.72
C THR A 789 31.12 23.99 -1.27
N ARG A 790 30.69 24.35 -0.06
CA ARG A 790 29.36 24.07 0.50
C ARG A 790 28.19 24.53 -0.37
N LYS A 791 28.42 25.48 -1.29
CA LYS A 791 27.43 25.97 -2.26
C LYS A 791 27.31 25.06 -3.50
N LYS A 792 27.92 23.87 -3.46
CA LYS A 792 27.98 22.91 -4.57
C LYS A 792 28.68 23.48 -5.81
N THR A 793 29.66 24.36 -5.60
CA THR A 793 30.50 24.89 -6.69
C THR A 793 31.88 24.26 -6.63
N LEU A 794 32.48 24.04 -7.79
CA LEU A 794 33.85 23.55 -7.92
C LEU A 794 34.70 24.63 -8.60
N ILE A 795 35.81 25.00 -7.97
CA ILE A 795 36.72 26.03 -8.46
C ILE A 795 38.06 25.37 -8.77
N ALA A 796 38.52 25.53 -10.01
CA ALA A 796 39.83 25.05 -10.45
C ALA A 796 40.85 26.18 -10.45
N ILE A 797 41.95 25.99 -9.74
CA ILE A 797 43.02 26.98 -9.60
C ILE A 797 44.31 26.36 -10.14
N PRO A 798 45.04 27.00 -11.06
CA PRO A 798 46.33 26.50 -11.50
C PRO A 798 47.27 26.27 -10.31
N ALA A 799 47.88 25.09 -10.23
CA ALA A 799 48.81 24.76 -9.17
C ALA A 799 50.21 25.39 -9.43
N PRO A 800 50.98 25.68 -8.37
CA PRO A 800 52.35 26.17 -8.47
C PRO A 800 53.33 25.27 -9.22
#